data_AF-A0A4V6Q0X4-F1
#
_entry.id   AF-A0A4V6Q0X4-F1
#
_cell.length_a   1.000
_cell.length_b   1.000
_cell.length_c   1.000
_cell.angle_alpha   90.00
_cell.angle_beta   90.00
_cell.angle_gamma   90.00
#
_symmetry.space_group_name_H-M   'P 1'
#
loop_
_entity.id
_entity.type
_entity.pdbx_description
1 polymer ?
#
loop_
_entity_poly.entity_id
_entity_poly.type
_entity_poly.pdbx_seq_one_letter_code
_entity_poly.pdbx_strand_id
1 'polypeptide(L)'
;MTHLLSGARGGGDASPTPATSARGGPIARLVASGFGRIAGISASLVGTQALTSVLGLLFWAIAARQFAATDVGVAGAAVAMMMLLGTLGSLGLGTVLIARLPKVDPGERRVLVRTCLAAAAAGGVLLGLVVPVVLVHGFGAENLAPIAGSVWPLLGLAAATGLTAVVIVLDQAVLTIGLGTLQLERNVTASGVKVVALLALGLAGVHGGMTILLAWTIGNLLSLPLVSWRTRGGRAAGAHRRIVEPSLVRGIGRLAVSHHALNVSIQAALQLLPVLVTVLVSARANAAFNSAIMLSGFVFALPYAVSVGLFAAARGEPTEVVRRMRLTIPFGLAVSAAASIVLFPLAGPLLHVFGPQYAEDGTVLLRLIVLAGIPFVIKDHFISLRRVQGRTTQALVVTVVFLAAELAAATTGALSGGAEGLVVGWLAVLVVEALVLAVPLVRAYRHDRNGALDAAGAVAVPATVVEPAPAPASEPAVAAPDEPARAVRATRQRSRISRNLLGPLLVVMAAGVFVMAVAADLGRLGNTGVGAQLLWYAGLVVVFLPASLRIVARATPHVERIVAVVALGLVLQVSRLVLNPTMFVFHDEFIHADTLRQIETSGHLFSFNTLLPVSAYYPGLEIATDAVRSLTGLPVYAAAVVTLLVARLVMMLAIIGLIGAIGGSRRAGAVGALVYLANPQLLFFNSQYSYQTLALPLAVLCLYLVATRRRGGRGALVLPIAATAAVVLTHHLTAVLLVAAYALWLVAVLAARGRVRRAADPDGAAGRLVSLDRDRGALALLTAWGVVALGISVLNPGNPLASYLEAIFGSSSSQLIGLSEGQRPKALFSDSAGTGPLPGEQVLLIASVLLTLVSLLVVLGFIRLQWRGARPLALALGIVGLLYPVVPGGHLTSATAEVGDRASGFVFVGLAAALGTWWWLRERRRRTTVAFGAAITVTFLGSVVLGSGPASGQLPGPYQVSADARSVDSANIAAAEWEAVGLPADSVVYGDRVSGLLAAADGGQRTVLHVSTGLDVSRLLLAPTFTTEDIALIKKADLEYLIVDERLSTGLPHQQFYIESGEYGGDDRRVPVSAAALAKFAAVPGVTRVYDNGSLVIYDLRGLR
;
A
#
# COMPACT_ATOMS: atom_id res chain seq x y z
N MET A 1 -25.99 -32.38 62.26
CA MET A 1 -26.76 -33.63 62.28
C MET A 1 -26.05 -34.61 61.35
N THR A 2 -25.06 -35.33 61.85
CA THR A 2 -25.11 -36.72 62.37
C THR A 2 -25.28 -37.82 61.29
N HIS A 3 -24.28 -38.70 61.29
CA HIS A 3 -24.28 -40.12 60.86
C HIS A 3 -24.39 -40.45 59.36
N LEU A 4 -23.87 -41.56 58.81
CA LEU A 4 -22.77 -42.54 59.06
C LEU A 4 -23.10 -43.72 58.11
N LEU A 5 -22.10 -44.54 57.76
CA LEU A 5 -22.15 -45.89 57.13
C LEU A 5 -22.24 -45.94 55.59
N SER A 6 -21.31 -46.55 54.82
CA SER A 6 -20.61 -47.87 54.86
C SER A 6 -21.31 -48.95 54.02
N GLY A 7 -20.54 -49.59 53.10
CA GLY A 7 -20.87 -50.85 52.41
C GLY A 7 -20.67 -50.73 50.88
N ALA A 8 -19.52 -51.04 50.26
CA ALA A 8 -18.81 -52.31 50.08
C ALA A 8 -19.31 -53.18 48.88
N ARG A 9 -18.36 -53.39 47.94
CA ARG A 9 -18.13 -54.52 46.98
C ARG A 9 -18.81 -54.51 45.60
N GLY A 10 -17.95 -54.58 44.56
CA GLY A 10 -18.11 -55.57 43.48
C GLY A 10 -17.96 -55.09 42.02
N GLY A 11 -16.75 -55.24 41.46
CA GLY A 11 -16.47 -55.76 40.10
C GLY A 11 -17.02 -55.05 38.85
N GLY A 12 -16.12 -54.53 38.01
CA GLY A 12 -16.44 -54.15 36.63
C GLY A 12 -15.29 -53.41 35.93
N ASP A 13 -14.33 -54.15 35.41
CA ASP A 13 -13.29 -53.66 34.48
C ASP A 13 -13.94 -53.11 33.21
N ALA A 14 -13.68 -51.83 32.91
CA ALA A 14 -13.93 -51.25 31.59
C ALA A 14 -12.90 -50.14 31.31
N SER A 15 -11.78 -50.55 30.71
CA SER A 15 -10.82 -49.67 30.05
C SER A 15 -11.47 -48.83 28.95
N PRO A 16 -11.25 -47.50 28.86
CA PRO A 16 -11.62 -46.73 27.68
C PRO A 16 -10.53 -46.84 26.62
N THR A 17 -10.93 -47.29 25.44
CA THR A 17 -10.15 -47.38 24.21
C THR A 17 -9.54 -46.02 23.79
N PRO A 18 -8.25 -45.93 23.48
CA PRO A 18 -7.69 -44.74 22.85
C PRO A 18 -7.92 -44.77 21.33
N ALA A 19 -8.61 -43.74 20.85
CA ALA A 19 -8.79 -43.48 19.43
C ALA A 19 -7.44 -43.33 18.71
N THR A 20 -7.32 -44.01 17.58
CA THR A 20 -6.18 -44.09 16.67
C THR A 20 -5.86 -42.73 16.04
N SER A 21 -4.98 -41.96 16.69
CA SER A 21 -4.32 -40.82 16.06
C SER A 21 -3.06 -41.27 15.31
N ALA A 22 -2.99 -40.89 14.03
CA ALA A 22 -1.88 -41.21 13.13
C ALA A 22 -0.51 -40.86 13.74
N ARG A 23 0.41 -41.84 13.69
CA ARG A 23 1.81 -41.74 14.13
C ARG A 23 2.61 -40.78 13.23
N GLY A 24 2.52 -39.49 13.51
CA GLY A 24 3.66 -38.58 13.36
C GLY A 24 4.42 -38.57 14.68
N GLY A 25 5.63 -39.17 14.70
CA GLY A 25 6.44 -39.31 15.92
C GLY A 25 6.66 -37.97 16.65
N PRO A 26 6.92 -37.99 17.97
CA PRO A 26 7.07 -36.78 18.79
C PRO A 26 8.12 -35.80 18.23
N ILE A 27 9.17 -36.32 17.58
CA ILE A 27 10.21 -35.54 16.91
C ILE A 27 9.67 -34.79 15.68
N ALA A 28 8.78 -35.41 14.88
CA ALA A 28 8.18 -34.77 13.70
C ALA A 28 7.21 -33.63 14.08
N ARG A 29 6.48 -33.77 15.20
CA ARG A 29 5.65 -32.68 15.76
C ARG A 29 6.50 -31.57 16.37
N LEU A 30 7.65 -31.89 16.98
CA LEU A 30 8.60 -30.88 17.47
C LEU A 30 9.23 -30.07 16.33
N VAL A 31 9.66 -30.75 15.26
CA VAL A 31 10.32 -30.11 14.11
C VAL A 31 9.33 -29.27 13.27
N ALA A 32 8.09 -29.75 13.08
CA ALA A 32 7.04 -28.99 12.39
C ALA A 32 6.54 -27.77 13.19
N SER A 33 6.48 -27.87 14.53
CA SER A 33 6.10 -26.74 15.40
C SER A 33 7.23 -25.75 15.65
N GLY A 34 8.49 -26.15 15.48
CA GLY A 34 9.66 -25.29 15.56
C GLY A 34 9.81 -24.41 14.32
N PHE A 35 9.69 -24.99 13.12
CA PHE A 35 9.81 -24.23 11.86
C PHE A 35 8.69 -23.21 11.69
N GLY A 36 7.45 -23.55 12.05
CA GLY A 36 6.33 -22.59 12.06
C GLY A 36 6.54 -21.41 13.02
N ARG A 37 7.17 -21.65 14.18
CA ARG A 37 7.55 -20.60 15.14
C ARG A 37 8.67 -19.71 14.60
N ILE A 38 9.73 -20.29 14.03
CA ILE A 38 10.85 -19.54 13.45
C ILE A 38 10.38 -18.69 12.27
N ALA A 39 9.56 -19.24 11.38
CA ALA A 39 8.97 -18.52 10.25
C ALA A 39 8.03 -17.39 10.72
N GLY A 40 7.24 -17.61 11.77
CA GLY A 40 6.39 -16.58 12.38
C GLY A 40 7.19 -15.45 13.03
N ILE A 41 8.27 -15.77 13.75
CA ILE A 41 9.19 -14.78 14.36
C ILE A 41 9.91 -13.99 13.27
N SER A 42 10.44 -14.67 12.24
CA SER A 42 11.14 -14.02 11.13
C SER A 42 10.21 -13.11 10.33
N ALA A 43 8.99 -13.56 10.03
CA ALA A 43 7.99 -12.72 9.36
C ALA A 43 7.55 -11.52 10.22
N SER A 44 7.46 -11.70 11.54
CA SER A 44 7.16 -10.61 12.48
C SER A 44 8.30 -9.60 12.54
N LEU A 45 9.56 -10.04 12.58
CA LEU A 45 10.73 -9.15 12.61
C LEU A 45 10.87 -8.36 11.32
N VAL A 46 10.77 -9.04 10.16
CA VAL A 46 10.82 -8.38 8.84
C VAL A 46 9.63 -7.44 8.66
N GLY A 47 8.42 -7.87 9.05
CA GLY A 47 7.23 -7.02 9.00
C GLY A 47 7.32 -5.81 9.94
N THR A 48 7.93 -5.98 11.12
CA THR A 48 8.20 -4.87 12.05
C THR A 48 9.15 -3.88 11.40
N GLN A 49 10.31 -4.36 10.94
CA GLN A 49 11.32 -3.51 10.32
C GLN A 49 10.76 -2.74 9.12
N ALA A 50 10.01 -3.39 8.24
CA ALA A 50 9.42 -2.74 7.08
C ALA A 50 8.43 -1.63 7.49
N LEU A 51 7.51 -1.92 8.41
CA LEU A 51 6.47 -0.97 8.82
C LEU A 51 7.05 0.19 9.64
N THR A 52 8.01 -0.06 10.54
CA THR A 52 8.68 1.00 11.29
C THR A 52 9.61 1.83 10.42
N SER A 53 10.21 1.26 9.37
CA SER A 53 11.03 2.02 8.42
C SER A 53 10.18 3.00 7.61
N VAL A 54 8.99 2.59 7.13
CA VAL A 54 8.05 3.48 6.43
C VAL A 54 7.58 4.61 7.35
N LEU A 55 7.18 4.29 8.58
CA LEU A 55 6.78 5.31 9.56
C LEU A 55 7.96 6.21 9.98
N GLY A 56 9.19 5.66 10.00
CA GLY A 56 10.42 6.42 10.23
C GLY A 56 10.72 7.39 9.10
N LEU A 57 10.59 6.96 7.85
CA LEU A 57 10.72 7.81 6.67
C LEU A 57 9.74 8.98 6.74
N LEU A 58 8.47 8.68 7.03
CA LEU A 58 7.43 9.70 7.20
C LEU A 58 7.77 10.68 8.33
N PHE A 59 8.19 10.17 9.49
CA PHE A 59 8.60 11.00 10.62
C PHE A 59 9.69 12.01 10.23
N TRP A 60 10.74 11.54 9.55
CA TRP A 60 11.86 12.40 9.17
C TRP A 60 11.53 13.34 8.01
N ALA A 61 10.66 12.94 7.08
CA ALA A 61 10.16 13.84 6.04
C ALA A 61 9.34 14.99 6.64
N ILE A 62 8.48 14.70 7.62
CA ILE A 62 7.73 15.71 8.37
C ILE A 62 8.70 16.63 9.13
N ALA A 63 9.68 16.05 9.84
CA ALA A 63 10.68 16.83 10.56
C ALA A 63 11.45 17.78 9.63
N ALA A 64 11.86 17.29 8.46
CA ALA A 64 12.60 18.05 7.47
C ALA A 64 11.81 19.24 6.87
N ARG A 65 10.47 19.14 6.83
CA ARG A 65 9.59 20.20 6.33
C ARG A 65 9.13 21.20 7.39
N GLN A 66 9.02 20.78 8.65
CA GLN A 66 8.50 21.63 9.73
C GLN A 66 9.60 22.29 10.57
N PHE A 67 10.83 21.76 10.53
CA PHE A 67 11.95 22.22 11.36
C PHE A 67 13.12 22.65 10.48
N ALA A 68 13.94 23.56 11.00
CA ALA A 68 15.16 23.98 10.33
C ALA A 68 16.13 22.79 10.14
N ALA A 69 16.88 22.77 9.04
CA ALA A 69 17.84 21.70 8.76
C ALA A 69 18.88 21.54 9.90
N THR A 70 19.28 22.62 10.55
CA THR A 70 20.15 22.57 11.74
C THR A 70 19.53 21.79 12.89
N ASP A 71 18.24 21.98 13.17
CA ASP A 71 17.51 21.25 14.20
C ASP A 71 17.37 19.77 13.87
N VAL A 72 17.05 19.45 12.61
CA VAL A 72 16.98 18.08 12.11
C VAL A 72 18.34 17.39 12.22
N GLY A 73 19.42 18.11 11.96
CA GLY A 73 20.79 17.68 12.16
C GLY A 73 21.15 17.37 13.60
N VAL A 74 20.84 18.29 14.52
CA VAL A 74 21.01 18.10 15.98
C VAL A 74 20.21 16.89 16.44
N ALA A 75 18.95 16.77 16.02
CA ALA A 75 18.10 15.63 16.32
C ALA A 75 18.69 14.32 15.78
N GLY A 76 19.23 14.33 14.56
CA GLY A 76 19.92 13.18 13.96
C GLY A 76 21.08 12.70 14.82
N ALA A 77 21.93 13.61 15.29
CA ALA A 77 23.03 13.29 16.20
C ALA A 77 22.52 12.80 17.57
N ALA A 78 21.50 13.45 18.14
CA ALA A 78 20.92 13.08 19.42
C ALA A 78 20.29 11.67 19.37
N VAL A 79 19.58 11.34 18.29
CA VAL A 79 18.99 10.01 18.07
C VAL A 79 20.08 8.95 17.88
N ALA A 80 21.13 9.26 17.12
CA ALA A 80 22.26 8.35 16.91
C ALA A 80 23.00 8.06 18.24
N MET A 81 23.25 9.11 19.05
CA MET A 81 23.79 8.97 20.40
C MET A 81 22.85 8.15 21.30
N MET A 82 21.55 8.47 21.32
CA MET A 82 20.56 7.72 22.10
C MET A 82 20.55 6.24 21.75
N MET A 83 20.61 5.89 20.46
CA MET A 83 20.63 4.51 19.98
C MET A 83 21.92 3.79 20.38
N LEU A 84 23.08 4.42 20.20
CA LEU A 84 24.37 3.85 20.57
C LEU A 84 24.52 3.67 22.09
N LEU A 85 24.29 4.74 22.84
CA LEU A 85 24.42 4.77 24.29
C LEU A 85 23.34 3.90 24.96
N GLY A 86 22.14 3.83 24.40
CA GLY A 86 21.09 2.93 24.87
C GLY A 86 21.43 1.46 24.61
N THR A 87 22.09 1.17 23.48
CA THR A 87 22.62 -0.17 23.20
C THR A 87 23.70 -0.52 24.21
N LEU A 88 24.72 0.32 24.41
CA LEU A 88 25.76 0.12 25.43
C LEU A 88 25.17 -0.02 26.83
N GLY A 89 24.21 0.84 27.18
CA GLY A 89 23.49 0.85 28.45
C GLY A 89 22.63 -0.39 28.68
N SER A 90 22.31 -1.17 27.64
CA SER A 90 21.64 -2.46 27.79
C SER A 90 22.53 -3.53 28.44
N LEU A 91 23.86 -3.33 28.45
CA LEU A 91 24.86 -4.18 29.11
C LEU A 91 24.77 -5.67 28.74
N GLY A 92 24.22 -5.99 27.55
CA GLY A 92 23.97 -7.37 27.12
C GLY A 92 22.85 -8.10 27.88
N LEU A 93 22.09 -7.42 28.74
CA LEU A 93 21.08 -8.00 29.63
C LEU A 93 19.92 -8.64 28.87
N GLY A 94 19.59 -8.19 27.67
CA GLY A 94 18.56 -8.86 26.88
C GLY A 94 19.03 -10.21 26.31
N THR A 95 20.34 -10.39 26.03
CA THR A 95 20.91 -11.70 25.67
C THR A 95 20.87 -12.66 26.85
N VAL A 96 21.09 -12.15 28.06
CA VAL A 96 20.90 -12.90 29.31
C VAL A 96 19.46 -13.38 29.43
N LEU A 97 18.48 -12.51 29.21
CA LEU A 97 17.06 -12.88 29.28
C LEU A 97 16.73 -13.97 28.27
N ILE A 98 17.23 -13.88 27.03
CA ILE A 98 17.05 -14.94 26.02
C ILE A 98 17.54 -16.30 26.52
N ALA A 99 18.70 -16.35 27.19
CA ALA A 99 19.31 -17.60 27.65
C ALA A 99 18.73 -18.14 28.98
N ARG A 100 18.33 -17.26 29.90
CA ARG A 100 17.94 -17.62 31.27
C ARG A 100 16.43 -17.66 31.49
N LEU A 101 15.65 -16.79 30.85
CA LEU A 101 14.21 -16.67 31.11
C LEU A 101 13.43 -18.00 30.91
N PRO A 102 13.77 -18.87 29.94
CA PRO A 102 13.13 -20.19 29.82
C PRO A 102 13.47 -21.15 30.97
N LYS A 103 14.61 -20.95 31.64
CA LYS A 103 15.17 -21.80 32.70
C LYS A 103 14.81 -21.32 34.12
N VAL A 104 14.22 -20.13 34.25
CA VAL A 104 13.84 -19.51 35.52
C VAL A 104 12.38 -19.86 35.84
N ASP A 105 12.10 -20.06 37.13
CA ASP A 105 10.78 -20.40 37.60
C ASP A 105 9.74 -19.32 37.24
N PRO A 106 8.52 -19.70 36.83
CA PRO A 106 7.50 -18.74 36.35
C PRO A 106 7.22 -17.56 37.31
N GLY A 107 7.31 -17.78 38.62
CA GLY A 107 7.12 -16.75 39.65
C GLY A 107 8.24 -15.71 39.73
N GLU A 108 9.47 -16.08 39.35
CA GLU A 108 10.65 -15.21 39.41
C GLU A 108 10.92 -14.47 38.10
N ARG A 109 10.37 -14.95 36.97
CA ARG A 109 10.57 -14.36 35.63
C ARG A 109 10.28 -12.86 35.60
N ARG A 110 9.24 -12.41 36.31
CA ARG A 110 8.87 -10.97 36.35
C ARG A 110 9.91 -10.13 37.10
N VAL A 111 10.46 -10.64 38.21
CA VAL A 111 11.48 -9.94 39.01
C VAL A 111 12.79 -9.87 38.24
N LEU A 112 13.18 -10.96 37.57
CA LEU A 112 14.36 -10.98 36.70
C LEU A 112 14.24 -9.95 35.56
N VAL A 113 13.12 -9.94 34.84
CA VAL A 113 12.89 -8.95 33.76
C VAL A 113 12.97 -7.53 34.32
N ARG A 114 12.26 -7.21 35.41
CA ARG A 114 12.31 -5.88 36.04
C ARG A 114 13.72 -5.48 36.46
N THR A 115 14.50 -6.41 36.99
CA THR A 115 15.89 -6.18 37.39
C THR A 115 16.77 -5.84 36.20
N CYS A 116 16.65 -6.59 35.10
CA CYS A 116 17.36 -6.29 33.87
C CYS A 116 16.94 -4.94 33.26
N LEU A 117 15.64 -4.60 33.28
CA LEU A 117 15.16 -3.31 32.81
C LEU A 117 15.69 -2.15 33.65
N ALA A 118 15.71 -2.28 34.98
CA ALA A 118 16.22 -1.24 35.88
C ALA A 118 17.73 -1.02 35.71
N ALA A 119 18.51 -2.10 35.60
CA ALA A 119 19.95 -2.00 35.35
C ALA A 119 20.24 -1.38 33.98
N ALA A 120 19.47 -1.74 32.94
CA ALA A 120 19.60 -1.15 31.62
C ALA A 120 19.24 0.33 31.60
N ALA A 121 18.17 0.73 32.31
CA ALA A 121 17.78 2.12 32.47
C ALA A 121 18.90 2.94 33.12
N ALA A 122 19.46 2.43 34.24
CA ALA A 122 20.54 3.11 34.95
C ALA A 122 21.80 3.26 34.08
N GLY A 123 22.19 2.19 33.36
CA GLY A 123 23.32 2.23 32.42
C GLY A 123 23.11 3.24 31.29
N GLY A 124 21.92 3.24 30.67
CA GLY A 124 21.58 4.19 29.61
C GLY A 124 21.52 5.65 30.08
N VAL A 125 20.91 5.93 31.25
CA VAL A 125 20.87 7.28 31.83
C VAL A 125 22.27 7.77 32.15
N LEU A 126 23.10 6.95 32.80
CA LEU A 126 24.47 7.32 33.14
C LEU A 126 25.29 7.68 31.90
N LEU A 127 25.24 6.84 30.87
CA LEU A 127 25.95 7.10 29.61
C LEU A 127 25.41 8.35 28.90
N GLY A 128 24.08 8.54 28.88
CA GLY A 128 23.44 9.72 28.28
C GLY A 128 23.75 11.03 29.02
N LEU A 129 24.10 10.98 30.31
CA LEU A 129 24.58 12.14 31.07
C LEU A 129 26.07 12.40 30.82
N VAL A 130 26.90 11.35 30.87
CA VAL A 130 28.36 11.51 30.90
C VAL A 130 28.93 11.76 29.50
N VAL A 131 28.56 10.96 28.50
CA VAL A 131 29.23 10.99 27.19
C VAL A 131 29.07 12.34 26.47
N PRO A 132 27.86 12.93 26.34
CA PRO A 132 27.70 14.21 25.66
C PRO A 132 28.45 15.36 26.36
N VAL A 133 28.49 15.36 27.69
CA VAL A 133 29.23 16.35 28.50
C VAL A 133 30.73 16.23 28.25
N VAL A 134 31.27 15.00 28.22
CA VAL A 134 32.68 14.77 27.91
C VAL A 134 33.02 15.21 26.49
N LEU A 135 32.15 14.96 25.51
CA LEU A 135 32.37 15.41 24.13
C LEU A 135 32.38 16.95 24.02
N VAL A 136 31.42 17.63 24.63
CA VAL A 136 31.31 19.10 24.56
C VAL A 136 32.41 19.79 25.36
N HIS A 137 32.58 19.44 26.63
CA HIS A 137 33.50 20.16 27.52
C HIS A 137 34.92 19.59 27.57
N GLY A 138 35.09 18.30 27.23
CA GLY A 138 36.40 17.65 27.21
C GLY A 138 37.11 17.70 25.85
N PHE A 139 36.34 17.61 24.76
CA PHE A 139 36.89 17.58 23.39
C PHE A 139 36.50 18.79 22.52
N GLY A 140 35.77 19.77 23.08
CA GLY A 140 35.41 21.00 22.36
C GLY A 140 34.39 20.78 21.22
N ALA A 141 33.51 19.78 21.32
CA ALA A 141 32.51 19.50 20.30
C ALA A 141 31.33 20.50 20.33
N GLU A 142 31.57 21.76 20.00
CA GLU A 142 30.61 22.87 20.14
C GLU A 142 29.30 22.66 19.35
N ASN A 143 29.36 21.96 18.21
CA ASN A 143 28.18 21.61 17.43
C ASN A 143 27.18 20.69 18.17
N LEU A 144 27.58 20.10 19.31
CA LEU A 144 26.71 19.33 20.21
C LEU A 144 26.19 20.15 21.41
N ALA A 145 26.52 21.46 21.51
CA ALA A 145 26.02 22.34 22.57
C ALA A 145 24.48 22.38 22.67
N PRO A 146 23.68 22.30 21.59
CA PRO A 146 22.22 22.18 21.70
C PRO A 146 21.74 20.94 22.48
N ILE A 147 22.59 19.93 22.65
CA ILE A 147 22.28 18.67 23.32
C ILE A 147 22.78 18.67 24.77
N ALA A 148 23.98 19.19 25.04
CA ALA A 148 24.63 19.08 26.35
C ALA A 148 25.05 20.42 26.98
N GLY A 149 24.89 21.55 26.27
CA GLY A 149 25.25 22.89 26.77
C GLY A 149 24.26 23.45 27.80
N SER A 150 23.10 22.82 27.99
CA SER A 150 22.15 23.16 29.05
C SER A 150 21.53 21.92 29.68
N VAL A 151 21.04 22.08 30.92
CA VAL A 151 20.58 20.96 31.76
C VAL A 151 19.37 20.22 31.18
N TRP A 152 18.42 20.93 30.56
CA TRP A 152 17.16 20.32 30.10
C TRP A 152 17.34 19.41 28.87
N PRO A 153 18.01 19.84 27.78
CA PRO A 153 18.42 18.94 26.70
C PRO A 153 19.21 17.71 27.18
N LEU A 154 20.15 17.91 28.10
CA LEU A 154 20.97 16.82 28.62
C LEU A 154 20.12 15.79 29.37
N LEU A 155 19.25 16.24 30.27
CA LEU A 155 18.30 15.38 30.98
C LEU A 155 17.32 14.69 30.02
N GLY A 156 16.89 15.39 28.97
CA GLY A 156 16.06 14.85 27.90
C GLY A 156 16.75 13.70 27.17
N LEU A 157 18.01 13.88 26.75
CA LEU A 157 18.80 12.83 26.11
C LEU A 157 19.06 11.66 27.06
N ALA A 158 19.38 11.91 28.33
CA ALA A 158 19.60 10.87 29.32
C ALA A 158 18.34 10.02 29.55
N ALA A 159 17.17 10.66 29.69
CA ALA A 159 15.89 9.97 29.80
C ALA A 159 15.57 9.15 28.54
N ALA A 160 15.78 9.73 27.36
CA ALA A 160 15.57 9.05 26.08
C ALA A 160 16.49 7.82 25.91
N THR A 161 17.75 7.94 26.35
CA THR A 161 18.76 6.87 26.31
C THR A 161 18.43 5.75 27.29
N GLY A 162 18.05 6.08 28.53
CA GLY A 162 17.59 5.10 29.51
C GLY A 162 16.34 4.34 29.05
N LEU A 163 15.36 5.07 28.50
CA LEU A 163 14.14 4.48 27.96
C LEU A 163 14.43 3.57 26.75
N THR A 164 15.35 3.98 25.89
CA THR A 164 15.82 3.16 24.76
C THR A 164 16.44 1.85 25.25
N ALA A 165 17.32 1.90 26.25
CA ALA A 165 17.92 0.70 26.85
C ALA A 165 16.85 -0.25 27.42
N VAL A 166 15.83 0.31 28.10
CA VAL A 166 14.67 -0.45 28.61
C VAL A 166 13.92 -1.14 27.48
N VAL A 167 13.57 -0.41 26.41
CA VAL A 167 12.78 -0.95 25.31
C VAL A 167 13.55 -2.04 24.54
N ILE A 168 14.87 -1.88 24.34
CA ILE A 168 15.73 -2.91 23.73
C ILE A 168 15.68 -4.21 24.54
N VAL A 169 15.87 -4.13 25.87
CA VAL A 169 15.87 -5.31 26.75
C VAL A 169 14.47 -5.93 26.85
N LEU A 170 13.41 -5.10 26.89
CA LEU A 170 12.02 -5.54 26.94
C LEU A 170 11.63 -6.31 25.67
N ASP A 171 11.97 -5.79 24.50
CA ASP A 171 11.66 -6.43 23.22
C ASP A 171 12.33 -7.82 23.12
N GLN A 172 13.58 -7.95 23.57
CA GLN A 172 14.27 -9.24 23.64
C GLN A 172 13.60 -10.21 24.64
N ALA A 173 13.08 -9.71 25.77
CA ALA A 173 12.32 -10.51 26.72
C ALA A 173 10.99 -11.03 26.13
N VAL A 174 10.25 -10.16 25.42
CA VAL A 174 8.98 -10.50 24.76
C VAL A 174 9.16 -11.55 23.66
N LEU A 175 10.24 -11.45 22.89
CA LEU A 175 10.62 -12.46 21.91
C LEU A 175 10.87 -13.83 22.56
N THR A 176 11.53 -13.85 23.71
CA THR A 176 11.89 -15.07 24.43
C THR A 176 10.67 -15.86 24.91
N ILE A 177 9.60 -15.18 25.31
CA ILE A 177 8.33 -15.82 25.74
C ILE A 177 7.41 -16.20 24.56
N GLY A 178 7.86 -16.06 23.31
CA GLY A 178 7.14 -16.50 22.13
C GLY A 178 6.04 -15.55 21.62
N LEU A 179 6.02 -14.29 22.10
CA LEU A 179 5.03 -13.28 21.73
C LEU A 179 5.57 -12.29 20.69
N GLY A 180 6.13 -12.78 19.58
CA GLY A 180 6.72 -11.91 18.53
C GLY A 180 5.75 -10.86 17.96
N THR A 181 4.45 -11.16 17.93
CA THR A 181 3.40 -10.21 17.51
C THR A 181 3.24 -9.04 18.47
N LEU A 182 3.51 -9.22 19.77
CA LEU A 182 3.45 -8.14 20.76
C LEU A 182 4.60 -7.14 20.57
N GLN A 183 5.78 -7.64 20.18
CA GLN A 183 6.91 -6.79 19.83
C GLN A 183 6.58 -5.93 18.60
N LEU A 184 5.98 -6.55 17.57
CA LEU A 184 5.52 -5.84 16.36
C LEU A 184 4.53 -4.74 16.74
N GLU A 185 3.46 -5.07 17.47
CA GLU A 185 2.44 -4.10 17.85
C GLU A 185 3.03 -2.92 18.64
N ARG A 186 3.91 -3.19 19.60
CA ARG A 186 4.58 -2.13 20.38
C ARG A 186 5.44 -1.22 19.49
N ASN A 187 6.21 -1.79 18.58
CA ASN A 187 7.05 -1.03 17.65
C ASN A 187 6.24 -0.14 16.70
N VAL A 188 5.13 -0.67 16.18
CA VAL A 188 4.21 0.07 15.33
C VAL A 188 3.51 1.18 16.12
N THR A 189 3.05 0.90 17.34
CA THR A 189 2.46 1.91 18.23
C THR A 189 3.47 3.02 18.54
N ALA A 190 4.70 2.68 18.94
CA ALA A 190 5.73 3.68 19.21
C ALA A 190 6.03 4.56 17.99
N SER A 191 6.14 3.94 16.80
CA SER A 191 6.43 4.64 15.56
C SER A 191 5.27 5.52 15.07
N GLY A 192 4.02 5.08 15.25
CA GLY A 192 2.85 5.91 14.93
C GLY A 192 2.70 7.07 15.91
N VAL A 193 2.87 6.81 17.22
CA VAL A 193 2.76 7.85 18.25
C VAL A 193 3.81 8.94 18.07
N LYS A 194 5.07 8.60 17.75
CA LYS A 194 6.09 9.64 17.53
C LYS A 194 5.79 10.55 16.33
N VAL A 195 5.17 10.03 15.26
CA VAL A 195 4.74 10.84 14.11
C VAL A 195 3.65 11.83 14.55
N VAL A 196 2.64 11.34 15.25
CA VAL A 196 1.55 12.19 15.77
C VAL A 196 2.08 13.22 16.77
N ALA A 197 2.99 12.82 17.66
CA ALA A 197 3.60 13.70 18.64
C ALA A 197 4.43 14.80 17.97
N LEU A 198 5.22 14.48 16.94
CA LEU A 198 5.99 15.47 16.19
C LEU A 198 5.08 16.51 15.53
N LEU A 199 4.01 16.05 14.86
CA LEU A 199 3.02 16.93 14.25
C LEU A 199 2.35 17.84 15.29
N ALA A 200 1.93 17.28 16.43
CA ALA A 200 1.30 18.05 17.49
C ALA A 200 2.23 19.09 18.11
N LEU A 201 3.51 18.74 18.31
CA LEU A 201 4.53 19.66 18.83
C LEU A 201 4.84 20.78 17.83
N GLY A 202 4.96 20.45 16.54
CA GLY A 202 5.15 21.44 15.47
C GLY A 202 3.98 22.40 15.36
N LEU A 203 2.74 21.89 15.39
CA LEU A 203 1.51 22.71 15.39
C LEU A 203 1.37 23.58 16.65
N ALA A 204 1.93 23.16 17.78
CA ALA A 204 1.98 23.94 19.01
C ALA A 204 3.10 25.00 19.02
N GLY A 205 3.86 25.14 17.92
CA GLY A 205 4.96 26.11 17.80
C GLY A 205 6.20 25.74 18.61
N VAL A 206 6.36 24.46 19.00
CA VAL A 206 7.55 23.99 19.73
C VAL A 206 8.62 23.59 18.71
N HIS A 207 9.69 24.39 18.62
CA HIS A 207 10.79 24.19 17.66
C HIS A 207 12.08 23.67 18.35
N GLY A 208 13.13 23.36 17.58
CA GLY A 208 14.41 22.87 18.12
C GLY A 208 14.68 21.37 17.92
N GLY A 209 15.94 21.00 17.71
CA GLY A 209 16.32 19.59 17.47
C GLY A 209 15.96 18.61 18.59
N MET A 210 15.97 19.07 19.85
CA MET A 210 15.59 18.23 21.00
C MET A 210 14.08 17.98 21.09
N THR A 211 13.26 18.82 20.44
CA THR A 211 11.81 18.59 20.30
C THR A 211 11.54 17.37 19.42
N ILE A 212 12.35 17.16 18.38
CA ILE A 212 12.27 15.97 17.52
C ILE A 212 12.64 14.71 18.33
N LEU A 213 13.67 14.78 19.19
CA LEU A 213 14.03 13.69 20.12
C LEU A 213 12.92 13.43 21.16
N LEU A 214 12.25 14.47 21.64
CA LEU A 214 11.13 14.34 22.58
C LEU A 214 9.99 13.53 21.98
N ALA A 215 9.64 13.75 20.71
CA ALA A 215 8.64 12.95 20.01
C ALA A 215 8.99 11.44 19.98
N TRP A 216 10.27 11.10 19.77
CA TRP A 216 10.76 9.73 19.89
C TRP A 216 10.58 9.17 21.30
N THR A 217 10.90 9.97 22.32
CA THR A 217 10.79 9.60 23.74
C THR A 217 9.33 9.32 24.12
N ILE A 218 8.40 10.19 23.69
CA ILE A 218 6.95 10.01 23.89
C ILE A 218 6.47 8.71 23.22
N GLY A 219 6.89 8.45 21.98
CA GLY A 219 6.56 7.23 21.25
C GLY A 219 6.97 5.96 22.01
N ASN A 220 8.22 5.91 22.50
CA ASN A 220 8.69 4.79 23.30
C ASN A 220 7.90 4.63 24.59
N LEU A 221 7.68 5.73 25.33
CA LEU A 221 7.01 5.73 26.63
C LEU A 221 5.55 5.24 26.52
N LEU A 222 4.78 5.83 25.60
CA LEU A 222 3.35 5.52 25.42
C LEU A 222 3.11 4.14 24.81
N SER A 223 4.15 3.47 24.33
CA SER A 223 4.06 2.09 23.82
C SER A 223 4.14 1.03 24.93
N LEU A 224 4.73 1.33 26.10
CA LEU A 224 4.92 0.39 27.21
C LEU A 224 3.62 -0.14 27.86
N PRO A 225 2.53 0.66 28.00
CA PRO A 225 1.26 0.18 28.54
C PRO A 225 0.66 -1.00 27.77
N LEU A 226 0.89 -1.06 26.45
CA LEU A 226 0.41 -2.14 25.60
C LEU A 226 0.99 -3.50 26.02
N VAL A 227 2.30 -3.54 26.25
CA VAL A 227 3.01 -4.75 26.70
C VAL A 227 2.46 -5.18 28.05
N SER A 228 2.38 -4.23 28.99
CA SER A 228 1.83 -4.47 30.33
C SER A 228 0.42 -5.07 30.26
N TRP A 229 -0.48 -4.48 29.47
CA TRP A 229 -1.86 -4.95 29.31
C TRP A 229 -1.95 -6.35 28.72
N ARG A 230 -1.20 -6.65 27.66
CA ARG A 230 -1.18 -7.97 27.01
C ARG A 230 -0.61 -9.07 27.89
N THR A 231 0.29 -8.73 28.80
CA THR A 231 0.89 -9.70 29.73
C THR A 231 0.15 -9.81 31.07
N ARG A 232 -0.97 -9.08 31.29
CA ARG A 232 -1.73 -9.10 32.57
C ARG A 232 -2.31 -10.47 32.94
N GLY A 233 -2.60 -11.33 31.97
CA GLY A 233 -3.34 -12.60 32.16
C GLY A 233 -2.55 -13.78 32.75
N GLY A 234 -1.22 -13.70 32.86
CA GLY A 234 -0.40 -14.75 33.49
C GLY A 234 -0.44 -14.71 35.02
N ARG A 235 -1.64 -14.85 35.62
CA ARG A 235 -1.85 -14.89 37.07
C ARG A 235 -1.61 -16.30 37.65
N ALA A 236 -0.41 -16.82 37.47
CA ALA A 236 0.02 -18.01 38.19
C ALA A 236 1.24 -17.66 39.07
N ALA A 237 0.98 -17.68 40.38
CA ALA A 237 1.90 -17.94 41.50
C ALA A 237 3.07 -17.00 41.79
N GLY A 238 3.10 -16.48 43.03
CA GLY A 238 4.31 -16.01 43.70
C GLY A 238 4.19 -14.62 44.33
N ALA A 239 3.88 -14.57 45.62
CA ALA A 239 3.86 -13.37 46.46
C ALA A 239 5.28 -12.84 46.77
N HIS A 240 6.06 -12.50 45.74
CA HIS A 240 7.32 -11.79 45.98
C HIS A 240 7.05 -10.29 46.12
N ARG A 241 7.26 -9.76 47.34
CA ARG A 241 7.17 -8.32 47.65
C ARG A 241 8.27 -7.48 46.96
N ARG A 242 9.32 -8.10 46.42
CA ARG A 242 10.48 -7.41 45.83
C ARG A 242 10.22 -7.00 44.38
N ILE A 243 10.55 -5.76 44.04
CA ILE A 243 10.41 -5.21 42.68
C ILE A 243 11.63 -5.55 41.81
N VAL A 244 12.83 -5.58 42.41
CA VAL A 244 14.14 -5.81 41.78
C VAL A 244 14.99 -6.70 42.69
N GLU A 245 15.81 -7.59 42.11
CA GLU A 245 16.70 -8.49 42.86
C GLU A 245 18.07 -8.67 42.14
N PRO A 246 19.09 -7.87 42.50
CA PRO A 246 20.39 -7.86 41.81
C PRO A 246 21.20 -9.17 41.90
N SER A 247 20.92 -10.04 42.87
CA SER A 247 21.57 -11.35 42.99
C SER A 247 21.26 -12.26 41.81
N LEU A 248 20.09 -12.13 41.16
CA LEU A 248 19.69 -12.92 40.00
C LEU A 248 20.54 -12.65 38.74
N VAL A 249 21.29 -11.54 38.74
CA VAL A 249 22.17 -11.13 37.63
C VAL A 249 23.66 -11.27 37.96
N ARG A 250 24.03 -11.74 39.17
CA ARG A 250 25.44 -12.00 39.53
C ARG A 250 25.98 -13.23 38.79
N GLY A 251 27.26 -13.18 38.41
CA GLY A 251 27.99 -14.31 37.83
C GLY A 251 27.79 -14.57 36.33
N ILE A 252 26.97 -13.76 35.63
CA ILE A 252 26.67 -13.91 34.19
C ILE A 252 27.29 -12.83 33.29
N GLY A 253 28.09 -11.92 33.87
CA GLY A 253 28.69 -10.78 33.17
C GLY A 253 29.58 -11.18 31.98
N ARG A 254 30.40 -12.23 32.10
CA ARG A 254 31.31 -12.67 31.02
C ARG A 254 30.56 -13.10 29.75
N LEU A 255 29.42 -13.77 29.92
CA LEU A 255 28.57 -14.20 28.80
C LEU A 255 27.84 -13.00 28.17
N ALA A 256 27.33 -12.08 28.99
CA ALA A 256 26.68 -10.86 28.53
C ALA A 256 27.66 -9.99 27.73
N VAL A 257 28.88 -9.77 28.24
CA VAL A 257 29.89 -8.89 27.64
C VAL A 257 30.37 -9.41 26.28
N SER A 258 30.66 -10.70 26.13
CA SER A 258 31.21 -11.24 24.87
C SER A 258 30.25 -11.11 23.68
N HIS A 259 28.98 -11.49 23.86
CA HIS A 259 27.98 -11.34 22.81
C HIS A 259 27.60 -9.88 22.57
N HIS A 260 27.57 -9.08 23.64
CA HIS A 260 27.25 -7.67 23.55
C HIS A 260 28.32 -6.88 22.81
N ALA A 261 29.61 -7.12 23.10
CA ALA A 261 30.73 -6.46 22.43
C ALA A 261 30.70 -6.67 20.91
N LEU A 262 30.40 -7.90 20.45
CA LEU A 262 30.27 -8.18 19.03
C LEU A 262 29.09 -7.40 18.42
N ASN A 263 27.91 -7.44 19.04
CA ASN A 263 26.74 -6.71 18.53
C ASN A 263 26.95 -5.20 18.48
N VAL A 264 27.62 -4.64 19.49
CA VAL A 264 27.99 -3.21 19.51
C VAL A 264 28.95 -2.90 18.37
N SER A 265 30.01 -3.70 18.16
CA SER A 265 30.99 -3.45 17.09
C SER A 265 30.37 -3.42 15.69
N ILE A 266 29.32 -4.21 15.46
CA ILE A 266 28.62 -4.28 14.16
C ILE A 266 27.76 -3.03 13.93
N GLN A 267 27.16 -2.48 14.99
CA GLN A 267 26.24 -1.33 14.87
C GLN A 267 26.94 0.02 15.05
N ALA A 268 28.09 0.05 15.71
CA ALA A 268 28.75 1.28 16.13
C ALA A 268 29.09 2.21 14.96
N ALA A 269 29.58 1.68 13.83
CA ALA A 269 29.96 2.50 12.68
C ALA A 269 28.81 3.41 12.22
N LEU A 270 27.68 2.83 11.81
CA LEU A 270 26.53 3.59 11.30
C LEU A 270 25.89 4.52 12.33
N GLN A 271 26.06 4.26 13.63
CA GLN A 271 25.56 5.13 14.70
C GLN A 271 26.55 6.26 15.05
N LEU A 272 27.84 6.08 14.80
CA LEU A 272 28.87 7.10 15.06
C LEU A 272 29.01 8.09 13.91
N LEU A 273 28.77 7.69 12.66
CA LEU A 273 28.90 8.59 11.50
C LEU A 273 28.05 9.87 11.63
N PRO A 274 26.75 9.84 12.01
CA PRO A 274 25.96 11.08 12.17
C PRO A 274 26.51 12.01 13.26
N VAL A 275 27.09 11.43 14.31
CA VAL A 275 27.74 12.19 15.38
C VAL A 275 29.02 12.83 14.85
N LEU A 276 29.84 12.08 14.10
CA LEU A 276 31.05 12.60 13.46
C LEU A 276 30.75 13.72 12.46
N VAL A 277 29.72 13.58 11.63
CA VAL A 277 29.32 14.65 10.69
C VAL A 277 28.91 15.91 11.44
N THR A 278 28.13 15.77 12.52
CA THR A 278 27.75 16.93 13.35
C THR A 278 28.96 17.58 14.02
N VAL A 279 29.86 16.78 14.60
CA VAL A 279 31.03 17.29 15.34
C VAL A 279 32.05 17.94 14.40
N LEU A 280 32.40 17.26 13.29
CA LEU A 280 33.50 17.65 12.41
C LEU A 280 33.09 18.58 11.26
N VAL A 281 31.83 18.55 10.84
CA VAL A 281 31.34 19.33 9.69
C VAL A 281 30.33 20.37 10.14
N SER A 282 29.09 19.95 10.45
CA SER A 282 28.05 20.80 11.04
C SER A 282 26.76 20.01 11.29
N ALA A 283 25.87 20.53 12.14
CA ALA A 283 24.52 20.00 12.28
C ALA A 283 23.74 20.04 10.95
N ARG A 284 23.83 21.14 10.18
CA ARG A 284 23.15 21.26 8.87
C ARG A 284 23.57 20.15 7.90
N ALA A 285 24.87 19.90 7.78
CA ALA A 285 25.38 18.81 6.94
C ALA A 285 24.88 17.43 7.42
N ASN A 286 24.77 17.23 8.74
CA ASN A 286 24.23 16.00 9.30
C ASN A 286 22.76 15.77 8.94
N ALA A 287 21.98 16.83 8.68
CA ALA A 287 20.59 16.71 8.26
C ALA A 287 20.48 16.00 6.89
N ALA A 288 21.26 16.46 5.91
CA ALA A 288 21.34 15.85 4.58
C ALA A 288 21.93 14.44 4.64
N PHE A 289 23.02 14.26 5.40
CA PHE A 289 23.65 12.96 5.61
C PHE A 289 22.70 11.93 6.22
N ASN A 290 21.96 12.31 7.26
CA ASN A 290 21.03 11.41 7.94
C ASN A 290 19.85 11.02 7.04
N SER A 291 19.32 11.96 6.24
CA SER A 291 18.30 11.67 5.22
C SER A 291 18.82 10.68 4.16
N ALA A 292 20.06 10.84 3.70
CA ALA A 292 20.71 9.92 2.77
C ALA A 292 20.93 8.52 3.38
N ILE A 293 21.44 8.43 4.62
CA ILE A 293 21.59 7.17 5.35
C ILE A 293 20.24 6.46 5.49
N MET A 294 19.17 7.18 5.84
CA MET A 294 17.85 6.59 5.99
C MET A 294 17.32 5.99 4.68
N LEU A 295 17.42 6.72 3.57
CA LEU A 295 17.02 6.22 2.24
C LEU A 295 17.86 5.01 1.81
N SER A 296 19.15 4.98 2.15
CA SER A 296 20.03 3.84 1.88
C SER A 296 19.65 2.58 2.66
N GLY A 297 18.93 2.70 3.78
CA GLY A 297 18.48 1.57 4.60
C GLY A 297 17.66 0.54 3.81
N PHE A 298 16.93 0.96 2.77
CA PHE A 298 16.20 0.05 1.88
C PHE A 298 17.13 -0.85 1.03
N VAL A 299 18.33 -0.37 0.69
CA VAL A 299 19.38 -1.14 0.02
C VAL A 299 19.94 -2.21 0.95
N PHE A 300 20.19 -1.84 2.21
CA PHE A 300 20.88 -2.70 3.17
C PHE A 300 19.96 -3.74 3.83
N ALA A 301 18.67 -3.43 3.98
CA ALA A 301 17.75 -4.24 4.77
C ALA A 301 17.53 -5.66 4.21
N LEU A 302 17.28 -5.79 2.91
CA LEU A 302 16.96 -7.09 2.30
C LEU A 302 18.18 -8.03 2.28
N PRO A 303 19.38 -7.62 1.84
CA PRO A 303 20.58 -8.45 1.91
C PRO A 303 20.94 -8.87 3.35
N TYR A 304 20.84 -7.93 4.31
CA TYR A 304 21.05 -8.23 5.72
C TYR A 304 20.06 -9.29 6.24
N ALA A 305 18.77 -9.15 5.93
CA ALA A 305 17.74 -10.10 6.35
C ALA A 305 17.97 -11.51 5.79
N VAL A 306 18.47 -11.62 4.55
CA VAL A 306 18.84 -12.90 3.94
C VAL A 306 20.02 -13.54 4.67
N SER A 307 21.04 -12.76 5.03
CA SER A 307 22.20 -13.24 5.81
C SER A 307 21.79 -13.75 7.20
N VAL A 308 20.93 -13.01 7.91
CA VAL A 308 20.41 -13.43 9.22
C VAL A 308 19.50 -14.67 9.11
N GLY A 309 18.61 -14.70 8.12
CA GLY A 309 17.71 -15.83 7.89
C GLY A 309 18.45 -17.13 7.52
N LEU A 310 19.57 -17.01 6.80
CA LEU A 310 20.49 -18.11 6.53
C LEU A 310 21.01 -18.75 7.82
N PHE A 311 21.45 -17.93 8.77
CA PHE A 311 21.93 -18.38 10.09
C PHE A 311 20.83 -19.08 10.89
N ALA A 312 19.63 -18.49 10.96
CA ALA A 312 18.52 -19.04 11.72
C ALA A 312 18.02 -20.39 11.17
N ALA A 313 18.22 -20.66 9.87
CA ALA A 313 17.76 -21.86 9.19
C ALA A 313 18.81 -22.97 9.07
N ALA A 314 20.06 -22.72 9.45
CA ALA A 314 21.10 -23.73 9.51
C ALA A 314 21.08 -24.41 10.89
N ARG A 315 21.10 -25.75 10.95
CA ARG A 315 21.03 -26.52 12.22
C ARG A 315 22.36 -26.51 12.99
N GLY A 316 23.10 -25.40 12.96
CA GLY A 316 24.43 -25.29 13.56
C GLY A 316 25.55 -26.00 12.79
N GLU A 317 25.28 -26.56 11.61
CA GLU A 317 26.30 -27.20 10.76
C GLU A 317 26.99 -26.17 9.84
N PRO A 318 28.32 -25.99 9.95
CA PRO A 318 29.07 -25.02 9.13
C PRO A 318 29.00 -25.28 7.62
N THR A 319 28.97 -26.55 7.19
CA THR A 319 28.92 -26.97 5.77
C THR A 319 27.61 -26.58 5.10
N GLU A 320 26.46 -26.76 5.78
CA GLU A 320 25.16 -26.35 5.27
C GLU A 320 25.07 -24.83 5.06
N VAL A 321 25.72 -24.05 5.94
CA VAL A 321 25.81 -22.59 5.81
C VAL A 321 26.61 -22.21 4.57
N VAL A 322 27.80 -22.79 4.38
CA VAL A 322 28.65 -22.53 3.20
C VAL A 322 27.92 -22.92 1.90
N ARG A 323 27.18 -24.04 1.87
CA ARG A 323 26.41 -24.46 0.68
C ARG A 323 25.32 -23.46 0.30
N ARG A 324 24.65 -22.86 1.30
CA ARG A 324 23.61 -21.86 1.05
C ARG A 324 24.17 -20.47 0.73
N MET A 325 25.37 -20.13 1.23
CA MET A 325 26.08 -18.89 0.86
C MET A 325 26.30 -18.76 -0.65
N ARG A 326 26.39 -19.89 -1.37
CA ARG A 326 26.50 -19.94 -2.83
C ARG A 326 25.32 -19.28 -3.55
N LEU A 327 24.15 -19.23 -2.91
CA LEU A 327 22.96 -18.57 -3.43
C LEU A 327 22.76 -17.19 -2.82
N THR A 328 23.04 -17.04 -1.52
CA THR A 328 22.73 -15.80 -0.81
C THR A 328 23.71 -14.66 -1.09
N ILE A 329 25.00 -14.94 -1.32
CA ILE A 329 25.98 -13.90 -1.66
C ILE A 329 25.67 -13.31 -3.04
N PRO A 330 25.56 -14.10 -4.14
CA PRO A 330 25.21 -13.53 -5.45
C PRO A 330 23.86 -12.82 -5.44
N PHE A 331 22.87 -13.37 -4.73
CA PHE A 331 21.57 -12.72 -4.58
C PHE A 331 21.67 -11.37 -3.86
N GLY A 332 22.37 -11.32 -2.72
CA GLY A 332 22.57 -10.08 -1.97
C GLY A 332 23.32 -9.02 -2.76
N LEU A 333 24.35 -9.42 -3.51
CA LEU A 333 25.09 -8.54 -4.43
C LEU A 333 24.20 -8.02 -5.55
N ALA A 334 23.44 -8.90 -6.21
CA ALA A 334 22.52 -8.53 -7.29
C ALA A 334 21.42 -7.57 -6.80
N VAL A 335 20.85 -7.82 -5.62
CA VAL A 335 19.86 -6.93 -4.99
C VAL A 335 20.48 -5.58 -4.67
N SER A 336 21.67 -5.54 -4.07
CA SER A 336 22.35 -4.29 -3.72
C SER A 336 22.73 -3.48 -4.97
N ALA A 337 23.21 -4.15 -6.03
CA ALA A 337 23.52 -3.52 -7.30
C ALA A 337 22.26 -2.98 -8.00
N ALA A 338 21.18 -3.77 -8.08
CA ALA A 338 19.92 -3.34 -8.67
C ALA A 338 19.32 -2.16 -7.91
N ALA A 339 19.32 -2.20 -6.57
CA ALA A 339 18.86 -1.09 -5.75
C ALA A 339 19.73 0.16 -5.95
N SER A 340 21.05 0.01 -6.09
CA SER A 340 21.95 1.12 -6.40
C SER A 340 21.65 1.70 -7.79
N ILE A 341 21.48 0.87 -8.83
CA ILE A 341 21.14 1.31 -10.20
C ILE A 341 19.83 2.10 -10.23
N VAL A 342 18.83 1.71 -9.43
CA VAL A 342 17.54 2.40 -9.35
C VAL A 342 17.65 3.69 -8.53
N LEU A 343 18.31 3.66 -7.38
CA LEU A 343 18.38 4.82 -6.48
C LEU A 343 19.33 5.90 -6.98
N PHE A 344 20.35 5.54 -7.76
CA PHE A 344 21.34 6.51 -8.25
C PHE A 344 20.74 7.66 -9.10
N PRO A 345 19.90 7.39 -10.12
CA PRO A 345 19.20 8.45 -10.86
C PRO A 345 18.06 9.08 -10.03
N LEU A 346 17.44 8.32 -9.13
CA LEU A 346 16.33 8.79 -8.30
C LEU A 346 16.75 9.54 -7.04
N ALA A 347 18.05 9.67 -6.77
CA ALA A 347 18.56 10.22 -5.51
C ALA A 347 18.03 11.63 -5.22
N GLY A 348 18.13 12.55 -6.18
CA GLY A 348 17.60 13.92 -6.07
C GLY A 348 16.08 13.95 -5.88
N PRO A 349 15.29 13.32 -6.78
CA PRO A 349 13.83 13.23 -6.62
C PRO A 349 13.38 12.65 -5.27
N LEU A 350 14.06 11.60 -4.78
CA LEU A 350 13.73 10.99 -3.49
C LEU A 350 14.09 11.88 -2.30
N LEU A 351 15.20 12.62 -2.37
CA LEU A 351 15.60 13.56 -1.33
C LEU A 351 14.72 14.82 -1.32
N HIS A 352 14.11 15.18 -2.44
CA HIS A 352 13.18 16.31 -2.53
C HIS A 352 11.96 16.15 -1.62
N VAL A 353 11.61 14.90 -1.28
CA VAL A 353 10.59 14.60 -0.26
C VAL A 353 10.91 15.28 1.08
N PHE A 354 12.19 15.34 1.47
CA PHE A 354 12.63 16.02 2.68
C PHE A 354 12.70 17.54 2.52
N GLY A 355 12.77 18.02 1.28
CA GLY A 355 12.79 19.44 0.91
C GLY A 355 13.86 19.73 -0.15
N PRO A 356 13.75 20.85 -0.90
CA PRO A 356 14.69 21.18 -1.98
C PRO A 356 16.15 21.21 -1.51
N GLN A 357 16.40 21.79 -0.33
CA GLN A 357 17.74 21.91 0.24
C GLN A 357 18.37 20.53 0.55
N TYR A 358 17.57 19.53 0.93
CA TYR A 358 18.07 18.17 1.17
C TYR A 358 18.43 17.44 -0.13
N ALA A 359 17.73 17.75 -1.22
CA ALA A 359 18.09 17.23 -2.54
C ALA A 359 19.41 17.84 -3.02
N GLU A 360 19.60 19.14 -2.81
CA GLU A 360 20.85 19.84 -3.14
C GLU A 360 22.03 19.30 -2.32
N ASP A 361 21.93 19.33 -0.99
CA ASP A 361 23.01 18.94 -0.08
C ASP A 361 23.25 17.42 -0.02
N GLY A 362 22.24 16.60 -0.36
CA GLY A 362 22.23 15.16 -0.08
C GLY A 362 22.39 14.23 -1.28
N THR A 363 22.22 14.71 -2.52
CA THR A 363 22.17 13.82 -3.70
C THR A 363 23.46 13.03 -3.89
N VAL A 364 24.61 13.70 -3.77
CA VAL A 364 25.93 13.05 -3.89
C VAL A 364 26.16 12.08 -2.73
N LEU A 365 25.81 12.49 -1.50
CA LEU A 365 25.90 11.62 -0.31
C LEU A 365 25.11 10.33 -0.51
N LEU A 366 23.85 10.41 -0.95
CA LEU A 366 23.03 9.23 -1.18
C LEU A 366 23.63 8.31 -2.26
N ARG A 367 24.08 8.89 -3.38
CA ARG A 367 24.74 8.13 -4.46
C ARG A 367 25.98 7.37 -3.98
N LEU A 368 26.79 7.97 -3.11
CA LEU A 368 27.96 7.31 -2.54
C LEU A 368 27.57 6.24 -1.51
N ILE A 369 26.64 6.57 -0.60
CA ILE A 369 26.23 5.65 0.49
C ILE A 369 25.57 4.39 -0.07
N VAL A 370 24.74 4.45 -1.12
CA VAL A 370 24.08 3.24 -1.65
C VAL A 370 25.08 2.18 -2.13
N LEU A 371 26.29 2.59 -2.55
CA LEU A 371 27.35 1.68 -2.96
C LEU A 371 27.87 0.81 -1.79
N ALA A 372 27.71 1.27 -0.54
CA ALA A 372 28.07 0.50 0.66
C ALA A 372 27.28 -0.81 0.81
N GLY A 373 26.16 -0.96 0.10
CA GLY A 373 25.37 -2.20 0.12
C GLY A 373 26.18 -3.42 -0.33
N ILE A 374 27.05 -3.25 -1.33
CA ILE A 374 27.90 -4.31 -1.87
C ILE A 374 28.89 -4.86 -0.81
N PRO A 375 29.75 -4.04 -0.17
CA PRO A 375 30.66 -4.54 0.84
C PRO A 375 29.94 -5.04 2.11
N PHE A 376 28.78 -4.47 2.48
CA PHE A 376 27.98 -4.99 3.60
C PHE A 376 27.54 -6.44 3.40
N VAL A 377 27.17 -6.85 2.18
CA VAL A 377 26.85 -8.25 1.88
C VAL A 377 28.00 -9.16 2.30
N ILE A 378 29.24 -8.80 1.98
CA ILE A 378 30.41 -9.62 2.31
C ILE A 378 30.66 -9.64 3.81
N LYS A 379 30.61 -8.47 4.46
CA LYS A 379 30.79 -8.31 5.92
C LYS A 379 29.78 -9.14 6.71
N ASP A 380 28.51 -9.08 6.35
CA ASP A 380 27.43 -9.80 7.03
C ASP A 380 27.57 -11.32 6.91
N HIS A 381 27.98 -11.80 5.73
CA HIS A 381 28.19 -13.23 5.50
C HIS A 381 29.43 -13.75 6.24
N PHE A 382 30.50 -12.95 6.30
CA PHE A 382 31.68 -13.28 7.10
C PHE A 382 31.34 -13.40 8.59
N ILE A 383 30.62 -12.44 9.15
CA ILE A 383 30.19 -12.46 10.55
C ILE A 383 29.33 -13.71 10.82
N SER A 384 28.40 -14.01 9.92
CA SER A 384 27.54 -15.19 10.00
C SER A 384 28.35 -16.50 9.97
N LEU A 385 29.34 -16.62 9.08
CA LEU A 385 30.24 -17.78 9.03
C LEU A 385 30.98 -17.98 10.36
N ARG A 386 31.56 -16.92 10.91
CA ARG A 386 32.34 -16.99 12.15
C ARG A 386 31.50 -17.31 13.37
N ARG A 387 30.25 -16.82 13.42
CA ARG A 387 29.28 -17.18 14.47
C ARG A 387 28.99 -18.68 14.46
N VAL A 388 28.78 -19.29 13.29
CA VAL A 388 28.49 -20.73 13.15
C VAL A 388 29.70 -21.60 13.48
N GLN A 389 30.90 -21.13 13.12
CA GLN A 389 32.15 -21.81 13.44
C GLN A 389 32.54 -21.74 14.93
N GLY A 390 31.78 -21.04 15.77
CA GLY A 390 32.15 -20.76 17.16
C GLY A 390 33.35 -19.82 17.32
N ARG A 391 33.78 -19.16 16.24
CA ARG A 391 34.93 -18.23 16.19
C ARG A 391 34.48 -16.78 16.36
N THR A 392 33.57 -16.52 17.30
CA THR A 392 32.98 -15.20 17.55
C THR A 392 34.00 -14.16 18.00
N THR A 393 35.02 -14.55 18.77
CA THR A 393 36.12 -13.67 19.17
C THR A 393 36.92 -13.18 17.97
N GLN A 394 37.16 -14.04 16.97
CA GLN A 394 37.84 -13.65 15.74
C GLN A 394 37.00 -12.61 14.96
N ALA A 395 35.69 -12.83 14.88
CA ALA A 395 34.80 -11.85 14.25
C ALA A 395 34.86 -10.50 14.98
N LEU A 396 34.81 -10.51 16.31
CA LEU A 396 34.89 -9.31 17.14
C LEU A 396 36.19 -8.52 16.94
N VAL A 397 37.34 -9.19 16.96
CA VAL A 397 38.63 -8.52 16.78
C VAL A 397 38.70 -7.86 15.40
N VAL A 398 38.29 -8.58 14.36
CA VAL A 398 38.31 -8.05 12.99
C VAL A 398 37.35 -6.87 12.83
N THR A 399 36.12 -6.97 13.33
CA THR A 399 35.15 -5.86 13.23
C THR A 399 35.57 -4.64 14.05
N VAL A 400 36.24 -4.81 15.19
CA VAL A 400 36.76 -3.68 15.98
C VAL A 400 37.93 -2.98 15.28
N VAL A 401 38.85 -3.73 14.68
CA VAL A 401 39.97 -3.15 13.93
C VAL A 401 39.47 -2.36 12.72
N PHE A 402 38.55 -2.93 11.94
CA PHE A 402 37.98 -2.22 10.80
C PHE A 402 37.08 -1.06 11.23
N LEU A 403 36.33 -1.17 12.34
CA LEU A 403 35.59 -0.03 12.90
C LEU A 403 36.52 1.14 13.22
N ALA A 404 37.68 0.88 13.84
CA ALA A 404 38.66 1.94 14.12
C ALA A 404 39.21 2.57 12.83
N ALA A 405 39.52 1.75 11.81
CA ALA A 405 39.96 2.23 10.50
C ALA A 405 38.87 3.01 9.76
N GLU A 406 37.62 2.54 9.80
CA GLU A 406 36.44 3.19 9.21
C GLU A 406 36.26 4.59 9.81
N LEU A 407 36.31 4.71 11.14
CA LEU A 407 36.17 5.99 11.83
C LEU A 407 37.37 6.91 11.56
N ALA A 408 38.60 6.40 11.54
CA ALA A 408 39.78 7.21 11.23
C ALA A 408 39.75 7.76 9.79
N ALA A 409 39.36 6.93 8.81
CA ALA A 409 39.20 7.35 7.42
C ALA A 409 38.01 8.31 7.23
N ALA A 410 36.90 8.08 7.94
CA ALA A 410 35.77 8.99 7.98
C ALA A 410 36.17 10.37 8.55
N THR A 411 36.92 10.39 9.64
CA THR A 411 37.41 11.64 10.27
C THR A 411 38.39 12.38 9.36
N THR A 412 39.40 11.70 8.80
CA THR A 412 40.36 12.32 7.88
C THR A 412 39.66 12.83 6.60
N GLY A 413 38.73 12.05 6.06
CA GLY A 413 37.88 12.44 4.95
C GLY A 413 37.05 13.68 5.26
N ALA A 414 36.42 13.73 6.44
CA ALA A 414 35.61 14.87 6.89
C ALA A 414 36.41 16.18 6.93
N LEU A 415 37.64 16.11 7.45
CA LEU A 415 38.53 17.27 7.56
C LEU A 415 38.98 17.79 6.18
N SER A 416 39.05 16.91 5.17
CA SER A 416 39.48 17.28 3.82
C SER A 416 38.35 17.73 2.88
N GLY A 417 37.14 17.19 3.04
CA GLY A 417 36.07 17.33 2.05
C GLY A 417 34.66 17.35 2.65
N GLY A 418 34.52 17.69 3.93
CA GLY A 418 33.23 17.75 4.61
C GLY A 418 32.48 16.41 4.63
N ALA A 419 31.15 16.45 4.57
CA ALA A 419 30.33 15.24 4.66
C ALA A 419 30.59 14.26 3.49
N GLU A 420 30.88 14.77 2.29
CA GLU A 420 31.22 13.92 1.14
C GLU A 420 32.56 13.22 1.34
N GLY A 421 33.60 13.97 1.75
CA GLY A 421 34.90 13.42 2.08
C GLY A 421 34.82 12.34 3.16
N LEU A 422 33.99 12.54 4.19
CA LEU A 422 33.71 11.53 5.22
C LEU A 422 33.16 10.23 4.63
N VAL A 423 32.15 10.32 3.75
CA VAL A 423 31.53 9.15 3.11
C VAL A 423 32.54 8.43 2.21
N VAL A 424 33.34 9.17 1.45
CA VAL A 424 34.38 8.59 0.58
C VAL A 424 35.41 7.84 1.41
N GLY A 425 35.92 8.44 2.48
CA GLY A 425 36.90 7.81 3.37
C GLY A 425 36.34 6.53 4.04
N TRP A 426 35.12 6.61 4.56
CA TRP A 426 34.41 5.46 5.13
C TRP A 426 34.20 4.34 4.10
N LEU A 427 33.69 4.67 2.91
CA LEU A 427 33.40 3.70 1.85
C LEU A 427 34.69 3.02 1.35
N ALA A 428 35.79 3.76 1.24
CA ALA A 428 37.07 3.21 0.81
C ALA A 428 37.56 2.10 1.78
N VAL A 429 37.50 2.34 3.09
CA VAL A 429 37.84 1.32 4.09
C VAL A 429 36.85 0.16 4.05
N LEU A 430 35.56 0.42 3.85
CA LEU A 430 34.54 -0.62 3.76
C LEU A 430 34.76 -1.56 2.55
N VAL A 431 35.24 -1.01 1.42
CA VAL A 431 35.64 -1.81 0.26
C VAL A 431 36.88 -2.66 0.58
N VAL A 432 37.90 -2.08 1.21
CA VAL A 432 39.10 -2.82 1.65
C VAL A 432 38.73 -3.93 2.64
N GLU A 433 37.86 -3.63 3.61
CA GLU A 433 37.31 -4.61 4.56
C GLU A 433 36.66 -5.77 3.80
N ALA A 434 35.75 -5.48 2.86
CA ALA A 434 35.07 -6.53 2.10
C ALA A 434 36.07 -7.41 1.30
N LEU A 435 37.10 -6.83 0.70
CA LEU A 435 38.14 -7.60 0.00
C LEU A 435 38.91 -8.53 0.95
N VAL A 436 39.25 -8.07 2.15
CA VAL A 436 39.91 -8.88 3.18
C VAL A 436 38.99 -9.99 3.70
N LEU A 437 37.73 -9.66 3.98
CA LEU A 437 36.72 -10.60 4.49
C LEU A 437 36.27 -11.64 3.46
N ALA A 438 36.39 -11.34 2.16
CA ALA A 438 36.11 -12.29 1.08
C ALA A 438 37.07 -13.49 1.09
N VAL A 439 38.32 -13.32 1.52
CA VAL A 439 39.33 -14.40 1.50
C VAL A 439 38.90 -15.61 2.36
N PRO A 440 38.51 -15.46 3.64
CA PRO A 440 37.95 -16.55 4.43
C PRO A 440 36.69 -17.20 3.82
N LEU A 441 35.82 -16.41 3.19
CA LEU A 441 34.59 -16.91 2.56
C LEU A 441 34.91 -17.80 1.34
N VAL A 442 35.85 -17.36 0.49
CA VAL A 442 36.31 -18.13 -0.67
C VAL A 442 37.06 -19.40 -0.25
N ARG A 443 37.89 -19.34 0.80
CA ARG A 443 38.57 -20.54 1.34
C ARG A 443 37.57 -21.57 1.86
N ALA A 444 36.55 -21.14 2.62
CA ALA A 444 35.49 -22.01 3.09
C ALA A 444 34.71 -22.64 1.93
N TYR A 445 34.44 -21.88 0.87
CA TYR A 445 33.81 -22.36 -0.35
C TYR A 445 34.65 -23.43 -1.08
N ARG A 446 35.97 -23.23 -1.22
CA ARG A 446 36.87 -24.17 -1.89
C ARG A 446 37.04 -25.48 -1.12
N HIS A 447 37.12 -25.43 0.20
CA HIS A 447 37.29 -26.62 1.03
C HIS A 447 36.07 -27.56 0.98
N ASP A 448 34.86 -27.00 1.03
CA ASP A 448 33.60 -27.76 0.85
C ASP A 448 33.48 -28.36 -0.56
N ARG A 449 33.92 -27.63 -1.60
CA ARG A 449 33.94 -28.14 -2.98
C ARG A 449 34.93 -29.29 -3.16
N ASN A 450 36.13 -29.18 -2.59
CA ASN A 450 37.15 -30.22 -2.70
C ASN A 450 36.76 -31.47 -1.89
N GLY A 451 36.23 -31.32 -0.67
CA GLY A 451 35.73 -32.48 0.10
C GLY A 451 34.56 -33.20 -0.58
N ALA A 452 33.71 -32.49 -1.33
CA ALA A 452 32.66 -33.11 -2.14
C ALA A 452 33.20 -33.83 -3.38
N LEU A 453 34.29 -33.34 -3.99
CA LEU A 453 34.98 -34.00 -5.11
C LEU A 453 35.78 -35.21 -4.65
N ASP A 454 36.44 -35.14 -3.49
CA ASP A 454 37.18 -36.24 -2.87
C ASP A 454 36.22 -37.36 -2.42
N ALA A 455 35.05 -37.01 -1.86
CA ALA A 455 34.00 -37.98 -1.53
C ALA A 455 33.37 -38.61 -2.79
N ALA A 456 33.23 -37.86 -3.88
CA ALA A 456 32.76 -38.39 -5.16
C ALA A 456 33.84 -39.28 -5.84
N GLY A 457 35.13 -38.99 -5.64
CA GLY A 457 36.25 -39.80 -6.10
C GLY A 457 36.48 -41.07 -5.26
N ALA A 458 36.25 -41.01 -3.95
CA ALA A 458 36.40 -42.16 -3.05
C ALA A 458 35.29 -43.21 -3.18
N VAL A 459 34.15 -42.85 -3.79
CA VAL A 459 33.06 -43.80 -4.13
C VAL A 459 33.36 -44.57 -5.44
N ALA A 460 34.41 -44.19 -6.17
CA ALA A 460 34.89 -44.89 -7.36
C ALA A 460 36.05 -45.87 -7.04
N VAL A 461 35.83 -46.77 -6.07
CA VAL A 461 36.64 -47.99 -5.91
C VAL A 461 35.70 -49.18 -6.15
N PRO A 462 36.00 -50.11 -7.07
CA PRO A 462 35.15 -51.28 -7.27
C PRO A 462 35.30 -52.19 -6.04
N ALA A 463 34.26 -52.24 -5.21
CA ALA A 463 34.16 -53.23 -4.16
C ALA A 463 34.03 -54.61 -4.82
N THR A 464 35.07 -55.41 -4.66
CA THR A 464 35.14 -56.84 -4.94
C THR A 464 33.90 -57.57 -4.42
N VAL A 465 33.33 -58.40 -5.30
CA VAL A 465 32.28 -59.36 -5.00
C VAL A 465 32.77 -60.29 -3.88
N VAL A 466 32.17 -60.15 -2.70
CA VAL A 466 32.22 -61.15 -1.64
C VAL A 466 30.86 -61.84 -1.66
N GLU A 467 30.85 -63.11 -2.05
CA GLU A 467 29.70 -63.99 -1.92
C GLU A 467 29.24 -64.08 -0.46
N PRO A 468 27.93 -63.92 -0.17
CA PRO A 468 27.43 -64.20 1.16
C PRO A 468 27.24 -65.71 1.38
N ALA A 469 27.78 -66.22 2.49
CA ALA A 469 27.49 -67.54 3.02
C ALA A 469 26.00 -67.71 3.37
N PRO A 470 25.44 -68.94 3.34
CA PRO A 470 24.01 -69.17 3.51
C PRO A 470 23.58 -69.05 4.97
N ALA A 471 22.54 -68.25 5.23
CA ALA A 471 21.83 -68.20 6.51
C ALA A 471 20.68 -69.23 6.51
N PRO A 472 20.32 -69.80 7.68
CA PRO A 472 19.41 -70.93 7.78
C PRO A 472 17.94 -70.57 7.51
N ALA A 473 17.20 -71.58 7.08
CA ALA A 473 15.81 -71.54 6.69
C ALA A 473 14.86 -71.02 7.79
N SER A 474 14.00 -70.09 7.41
CA SER A 474 12.72 -69.83 8.08
C SER A 474 11.63 -69.65 7.03
N GLU A 475 10.56 -70.42 7.20
CA GLU A 475 9.35 -70.59 6.38
C GLU A 475 8.54 -69.31 6.08
N PRO A 476 7.58 -69.37 5.13
CA PRO A 476 7.15 -68.22 4.34
C PRO A 476 6.00 -67.43 4.99
N ALA A 477 6.21 -66.12 5.16
CA ALA A 477 5.12 -65.19 5.47
C ALA A 477 4.60 -64.53 4.18
N VAL A 478 3.35 -64.87 3.89
CA VAL A 478 2.45 -64.41 2.82
C VAL A 478 2.66 -62.95 2.38
N ALA A 479 2.79 -62.78 1.05
CA ALA A 479 2.85 -61.50 0.37
C ALA A 479 1.55 -60.67 0.55
N ALA A 480 1.72 -59.37 0.83
CA ALA A 480 0.71 -58.35 0.60
C ALA A 480 1.32 -57.23 -0.29
N PRO A 481 0.56 -56.61 -1.21
CA PRO A 481 1.14 -55.87 -2.32
C PRO A 481 1.38 -54.37 -2.01
N ASP A 482 2.48 -53.83 -2.56
CA ASP A 482 2.63 -52.45 -3.02
C ASP A 482 2.56 -51.25 -2.01
N GLU A 483 3.06 -51.38 -0.79
CA GLU A 483 3.24 -50.20 0.10
C GLU A 483 4.56 -49.39 -0.05
N PRO A 484 5.76 -50.00 -0.26
CA PRO A 484 6.99 -49.21 -0.21
C PRO A 484 7.15 -48.25 -1.40
N ALA A 485 6.62 -48.60 -2.58
CA ALA A 485 6.67 -47.75 -3.77
C ALA A 485 5.72 -46.53 -3.69
N ARG A 486 4.58 -46.67 -3.00
CA ARG A 486 3.64 -45.56 -2.75
C ARG A 486 4.16 -44.59 -1.69
N ALA A 487 4.82 -45.09 -0.64
CA ALA A 487 5.43 -44.25 0.39
C ALA A 487 6.58 -43.39 -0.18
N VAL A 488 7.42 -43.96 -1.05
CA VAL A 488 8.53 -43.24 -1.72
C VAL A 488 8.02 -42.27 -2.80
N ARG A 489 6.97 -42.62 -3.55
CA ARG A 489 6.29 -41.65 -4.44
C ARG A 489 5.62 -40.52 -3.67
N ALA A 490 4.99 -40.79 -2.52
CA ALA A 490 4.35 -39.78 -1.68
C ALA A 490 5.37 -38.83 -1.02
N THR A 491 6.58 -39.32 -0.68
CA THR A 491 7.68 -38.46 -0.19
C THR A 491 8.34 -37.66 -1.31
N ARG A 492 8.56 -38.23 -2.51
CA ARG A 492 9.00 -37.47 -3.70
C ARG A 492 7.98 -36.44 -4.19
N GLN A 493 6.68 -36.70 -4.00
CA GLN A 493 5.62 -35.76 -4.38
C GLN A 493 5.41 -34.65 -3.34
N ARG A 494 5.77 -34.88 -2.08
CA ARG A 494 5.80 -33.86 -1.01
C ARG A 494 7.05 -32.98 -1.02
N SER A 495 8.13 -33.37 -1.70
CA SER A 495 9.38 -32.58 -1.80
C SER A 495 9.49 -31.69 -3.04
N ARG A 496 8.43 -31.55 -3.85
CA ARG A 496 8.36 -30.47 -4.85
C ARG A 496 8.23 -29.14 -4.11
N ILE A 497 9.38 -28.58 -3.74
CA ILE A 497 9.56 -27.17 -3.39
C ILE A 497 8.79 -26.38 -4.44
N SER A 498 7.67 -25.76 -4.05
CA SER A 498 6.92 -24.90 -4.96
C SER A 498 7.87 -23.76 -5.32
N ARG A 499 8.41 -23.78 -6.55
CA ARG A 499 9.24 -22.70 -7.06
C ARG A 499 8.45 -21.40 -6.87
N ASN A 500 9.02 -20.45 -6.15
CA ASN A 500 8.47 -19.10 -6.05
C ASN A 500 8.64 -18.46 -7.43
N LEU A 501 7.53 -18.14 -8.10
CA LEU A 501 7.52 -17.58 -9.45
C LEU A 501 7.15 -16.10 -9.43
N LEU A 502 7.15 -15.47 -8.26
CA LEU A 502 6.76 -14.06 -8.12
C LEU A 502 7.63 -13.15 -8.98
N GLY A 503 8.96 -13.27 -8.90
CA GLY A 503 9.88 -12.46 -9.71
C GLY A 503 9.61 -12.58 -11.21
N PRO A 504 9.62 -13.80 -11.79
CA PRO A 504 9.23 -14.02 -13.18
C PRO A 504 7.85 -13.46 -13.55
N LEU A 505 6.86 -13.62 -12.66
CA LEU A 505 5.51 -13.09 -12.88
C LEU A 505 5.51 -11.55 -12.94
N LEU A 506 6.24 -10.88 -12.05
CA LEU A 506 6.38 -9.42 -12.07
C LEU A 506 7.06 -8.94 -13.36
N VAL A 507 8.09 -9.65 -13.84
CA VAL A 507 8.76 -9.35 -15.13
C VAL A 507 7.80 -9.51 -16.31
N VAL A 508 6.97 -10.57 -16.31
CA VAL A 508 5.96 -10.78 -17.35
C VAL A 508 4.92 -9.64 -17.34
N MET A 509 4.46 -9.22 -16.17
CA MET A 509 3.55 -8.08 -16.06
C MET A 509 4.21 -6.78 -16.54
N ALA A 510 5.47 -6.53 -16.18
CA ALA A 510 6.22 -5.37 -16.67
C ALA A 510 6.39 -5.39 -18.21
N ALA A 511 6.65 -6.57 -18.79
CA ALA A 511 6.71 -6.73 -20.25
C ALA A 511 5.36 -6.44 -20.91
N GLY A 512 4.24 -6.84 -20.29
CA GLY A 512 2.91 -6.50 -20.78
C GLY A 512 2.64 -4.99 -20.77
N VAL A 513 3.03 -4.29 -19.70
CA VAL A 513 2.95 -2.81 -19.63
C VAL A 513 3.83 -2.16 -20.69
N PHE A 514 5.04 -2.69 -20.93
CA PHE A 514 5.91 -2.19 -22.00
C PHE A 514 5.26 -2.33 -23.38
N VAL A 515 4.59 -3.46 -23.66
CA VAL A 515 3.82 -3.63 -24.92
C VAL A 515 2.70 -2.59 -25.03
N MET A 516 2.01 -2.27 -23.93
CA MET A 516 0.99 -1.21 -23.92
C MET A 516 1.62 0.17 -24.19
N ALA A 517 2.83 0.44 -23.68
CA ALA A 517 3.57 1.66 -23.94
C ALA A 517 3.89 1.82 -25.43
N VAL A 518 4.34 0.75 -26.08
CA VAL A 518 4.60 0.72 -27.52
C VAL A 518 3.31 0.97 -28.31
N ALA A 519 2.20 0.36 -27.92
CA ALA A 519 0.90 0.60 -28.55
C ALA A 519 0.45 2.07 -28.43
N ALA A 520 0.67 2.68 -27.27
CA ALA A 520 0.38 4.09 -27.04
C ALA A 520 1.28 5.01 -27.90
N ASP A 521 2.57 4.69 -28.01
CA ASP A 521 3.51 5.44 -28.85
C ASP A 521 3.12 5.38 -30.33
N LEU A 522 2.78 4.19 -30.83
CA LEU A 522 2.22 4.03 -32.18
C LEU A 522 0.95 4.86 -32.40
N GLY A 523 0.06 4.88 -31.40
CA GLY A 523 -1.13 5.71 -31.42
C GLY A 523 -0.82 7.20 -31.58
N ARG A 524 0.13 7.73 -30.78
CA ARG A 524 0.60 9.13 -30.87
C ARG A 524 1.23 9.46 -32.21
N LEU A 525 1.91 8.52 -32.85
CA LEU A 525 2.45 8.65 -34.20
C LEU A 525 1.38 8.61 -35.31
N GLY A 526 0.10 8.54 -34.97
CA GLY A 526 -1.01 8.48 -35.92
C GLY A 526 -1.36 7.06 -36.38
N ASN A 527 -0.66 6.02 -35.91
CA ASN A 527 -0.93 4.63 -36.26
C ASN A 527 -2.03 4.02 -35.38
N THR A 528 -3.25 4.59 -35.44
CA THR A 528 -4.41 4.14 -34.64
C THR A 528 -5.17 2.96 -35.29
N GLY A 529 -4.53 2.24 -36.20
CA GLY A 529 -5.14 1.08 -36.86
C GLY A 529 -5.31 -0.13 -35.93
N VAL A 530 -5.96 -1.17 -36.46
CA VAL A 530 -6.24 -2.44 -35.74
C VAL A 530 -4.98 -3.04 -35.11
N GLY A 531 -3.80 -2.86 -35.70
CA GLY A 531 -2.53 -3.36 -35.17
C GLY A 531 -2.15 -2.80 -33.79
N ALA A 532 -2.24 -1.48 -33.59
CA ALA A 532 -1.93 -0.85 -32.29
C ALA A 532 -2.94 -1.29 -31.21
N GLN A 533 -4.21 -1.39 -31.59
CA GLN A 533 -5.28 -1.89 -30.73
C GLN A 533 -5.03 -3.33 -30.27
N LEU A 534 -4.67 -4.22 -31.20
CA LEU A 534 -4.33 -5.62 -30.89
C LEU A 534 -3.10 -5.73 -29.99
N LEU A 535 -2.09 -4.87 -30.18
CA LEU A 535 -0.91 -4.81 -29.31
C LEU A 535 -1.29 -4.40 -27.89
N TRP A 536 -2.16 -3.40 -27.73
CA TRP A 536 -2.64 -2.97 -26.41
C TRP A 536 -3.36 -4.09 -25.67
N TYR A 537 -4.26 -4.80 -26.35
CA TYR A 537 -4.91 -6.00 -25.80
C TYR A 537 -3.93 -7.13 -25.49
N ALA A 538 -2.93 -7.35 -26.33
CA ALA A 538 -1.88 -8.33 -26.07
C ALA A 538 -1.14 -7.98 -24.77
N GLY A 539 -0.82 -6.70 -24.55
CA GLY A 539 -0.25 -6.20 -23.30
C GLY A 539 -1.14 -6.51 -22.08
N LEU A 540 -2.44 -6.21 -22.16
CA LEU A 540 -3.41 -6.54 -21.12
C LEU A 540 -3.49 -8.04 -20.82
N VAL A 541 -3.46 -8.89 -21.86
CA VAL A 541 -3.45 -10.36 -21.71
C VAL A 541 -2.18 -10.83 -21.02
N VAL A 542 -1.01 -10.30 -21.41
CA VAL A 542 0.29 -10.62 -20.82
C VAL A 542 0.34 -10.23 -19.34
N VAL A 543 -0.29 -9.12 -18.96
CA VAL A 543 -0.43 -8.71 -17.55
C VAL A 543 -1.39 -9.64 -16.79
N PHE A 544 -2.60 -9.84 -17.31
CA PHE A 544 -3.71 -10.39 -16.52
C PHE A 544 -3.75 -11.92 -16.49
N LEU A 545 -3.55 -12.60 -17.63
CA LEU A 545 -3.74 -14.05 -17.74
C LEU A 545 -2.71 -14.87 -16.93
N PRO A 546 -1.39 -14.60 -17.02
CA PRO A 546 -0.41 -15.32 -16.20
C PRO A 546 -0.64 -15.12 -14.71
N ALA A 547 -1.00 -13.89 -14.31
CA ALA A 547 -1.31 -13.55 -12.92
C ALA A 547 -2.57 -14.28 -12.45
N SER A 548 -3.65 -14.29 -13.23
CA SER A 548 -4.91 -14.97 -12.88
C SER A 548 -4.69 -16.47 -12.68
N LEU A 549 -3.98 -17.13 -13.60
CA LEU A 549 -3.63 -18.55 -13.49
C LEU A 549 -2.80 -18.83 -12.24
N ARG A 550 -1.83 -17.95 -11.93
CA ARG A 550 -0.97 -18.12 -10.76
C ARG A 550 -1.73 -17.86 -9.46
N ILE A 551 -2.58 -16.85 -9.38
CA ILE A 551 -3.35 -16.52 -8.17
C ILE A 551 -4.31 -17.67 -7.83
N VAL A 552 -5.00 -18.21 -8.84
CA VAL A 552 -6.04 -19.23 -8.69
C VAL A 552 -5.44 -20.63 -8.44
N ALA A 553 -4.21 -20.87 -8.88
CA ALA A 553 -3.55 -22.17 -8.72
C ALA A 553 -3.38 -22.60 -7.25
N ARG A 554 -3.68 -23.88 -6.98
CA ARG A 554 -3.56 -24.52 -5.66
C ARG A 554 -2.12 -24.49 -5.13
N ALA A 555 -1.14 -24.71 -6.03
CA ALA A 555 0.28 -24.82 -5.68
C ALA A 555 0.92 -23.47 -5.34
N THR A 556 0.20 -22.35 -5.45
CA THR A 556 0.74 -21.03 -5.18
C THR A 556 0.83 -20.76 -3.68
N PRO A 557 2.05 -20.46 -3.15
CA PRO A 557 2.25 -20.02 -1.78
C PRO A 557 1.34 -18.86 -1.39
N HIS A 558 1.00 -18.75 -0.10
CA HIS A 558 0.07 -17.73 0.39
C HIS A 558 0.59 -16.30 0.19
N VAL A 559 1.86 -16.06 0.52
CA VAL A 559 2.49 -14.75 0.37
C VAL A 559 2.56 -14.38 -1.12
N GLU A 560 3.05 -15.28 -1.96
CA GLU A 560 3.11 -15.08 -3.41
C GLU A 560 1.74 -14.73 -4.00
N ARG A 561 0.68 -15.43 -3.60
CA ARG A 561 -0.68 -15.15 -4.10
C ARG A 561 -1.16 -13.74 -3.73
N ILE A 562 -0.93 -13.32 -2.49
CA ILE A 562 -1.36 -11.99 -2.01
C ILE A 562 -0.56 -10.91 -2.73
N VAL A 563 0.77 -11.07 -2.81
CA VAL A 563 1.62 -10.09 -3.49
C VAL A 563 1.28 -10.04 -4.98
N ALA A 564 1.02 -11.18 -5.63
CA ALA A 564 0.65 -11.22 -7.05
C ALA A 564 -0.65 -10.46 -7.36
N VAL A 565 -1.71 -10.61 -6.55
CA VAL A 565 -2.98 -9.89 -6.81
C VAL A 565 -2.88 -8.40 -6.49
N VAL A 566 -2.13 -8.02 -5.45
CA VAL A 566 -1.86 -6.60 -5.14
C VAL A 566 -1.03 -5.98 -6.26
N ALA A 567 0.04 -6.66 -6.70
CA ALA A 567 0.86 -6.22 -7.81
C ALA A 567 0.04 -6.08 -9.10
N LEU A 568 -0.84 -7.04 -9.40
CA LEU A 568 -1.74 -6.96 -10.55
C LEU A 568 -2.61 -5.69 -10.49
N GLY A 569 -3.24 -5.41 -9.34
CA GLY A 569 -4.05 -4.20 -9.17
C GLY A 569 -3.25 -2.90 -9.34
N LEU A 570 -2.00 -2.86 -8.86
CA LEU A 570 -1.12 -1.69 -9.02
C LEU A 570 -0.61 -1.55 -10.46
N VAL A 571 -0.23 -2.65 -11.11
CA VAL A 571 0.22 -2.66 -12.51
C VAL A 571 -0.89 -2.18 -13.44
N LEU A 572 -2.14 -2.58 -13.20
CA LEU A 572 -3.30 -2.10 -13.95
C LEU A 572 -3.59 -0.61 -13.68
N GLN A 573 -3.24 -0.07 -12.51
CA GLN A 573 -3.28 1.38 -12.29
C GLN A 573 -2.16 2.09 -13.06
N VAL A 574 -0.95 1.52 -13.07
CA VAL A 574 0.21 2.06 -13.78
C VAL A 574 0.03 2.00 -15.30
N SER A 575 -0.69 1.02 -15.83
CA SER A 575 -0.90 0.91 -17.28
C SER A 575 -1.59 2.13 -17.87
N ARG A 576 -2.40 2.86 -17.09
CA ARG A 576 -2.96 4.16 -17.49
C ARG A 576 -1.91 5.26 -17.55
N LEU A 577 -1.01 5.33 -16.56
CA LEU A 577 0.06 6.34 -16.52
C LEU A 577 0.93 6.25 -17.78
N VAL A 578 1.11 5.04 -18.31
CA VAL A 578 1.85 4.82 -19.55
C VAL A 578 1.13 5.42 -20.77
N LEU A 579 -0.21 5.46 -20.76
CA LEU A 579 -1.00 6.07 -21.84
C LEU A 579 -0.93 7.61 -21.78
N ASN A 580 -1.00 8.18 -20.58
CA ASN A 580 -0.98 9.63 -20.35
C ASN A 580 -0.01 9.95 -19.20
N PRO A 581 1.31 10.09 -19.45
CA PRO A 581 2.32 10.14 -18.38
C PRO A 581 2.56 11.52 -17.76
N THR A 582 2.10 12.58 -18.41
CA THR A 582 2.53 13.96 -18.08
C THR A 582 1.42 14.85 -17.55
N MET A 583 0.16 14.53 -17.83
CA MET A 583 -0.96 15.42 -17.52
C MET A 583 -2.30 14.69 -17.40
N PHE A 584 -3.27 15.40 -16.82
CA PHE A 584 -4.67 15.01 -16.85
C PHE A 584 -5.24 15.18 -18.25
N VAL A 585 -6.15 14.29 -18.64
CA VAL A 585 -6.73 14.32 -20.00
C VAL A 585 -8.22 14.00 -20.04
N PHE A 586 -8.83 13.66 -18.89
CA PHE A 586 -10.25 13.33 -18.81
C PHE A 586 -11.05 14.39 -18.05
N HIS A 587 -12.33 14.45 -18.36
CA HIS A 587 -13.27 15.43 -17.83
C HIS A 587 -13.27 15.54 -16.29
N ASP A 588 -13.49 14.42 -15.58
CA ASP A 588 -13.46 14.43 -14.11
C ASP A 588 -12.08 14.84 -13.57
N GLU A 589 -10.98 14.49 -14.26
CA GLU A 589 -9.65 14.86 -13.78
C GLU A 589 -9.44 16.37 -13.77
N PHE A 590 -9.94 17.09 -14.77
CA PHE A 590 -9.86 18.56 -14.82
C PHE A 590 -10.76 19.22 -13.78
N ILE A 591 -11.96 18.68 -13.53
CA ILE A 591 -12.85 19.17 -12.46
C ILE A 591 -12.12 19.13 -11.09
N HIS A 592 -11.46 18.01 -10.80
CA HIS A 592 -10.76 17.83 -9.52
C HIS A 592 -9.41 18.54 -9.48
N ALA A 593 -8.74 18.69 -10.62
CA ALA A 593 -7.54 19.51 -10.75
C ALA A 593 -7.85 20.99 -10.47
N ASP A 594 -8.96 21.52 -11.00
CA ASP A 594 -9.39 22.89 -10.73
C ASP A 594 -9.74 23.09 -9.25
N THR A 595 -10.49 22.15 -8.65
CA THR A 595 -10.79 22.20 -7.21
C THR A 595 -9.51 22.22 -6.36
N LEU A 596 -8.53 21.38 -6.71
CA LEU A 596 -7.24 21.35 -6.03
C LEU A 596 -6.47 22.67 -6.23
N ARG A 597 -6.43 23.21 -7.46
CA ARG A 597 -5.83 24.50 -7.76
C ARG A 597 -6.44 25.60 -6.91
N GLN A 598 -7.77 25.67 -6.83
CA GLN A 598 -8.46 26.66 -6.01
C GLN A 598 -8.12 26.52 -4.52
N ILE A 599 -8.02 25.30 -3.99
CA ILE A 599 -7.59 25.05 -2.60
C ILE A 599 -6.15 25.55 -2.39
N GLU A 600 -5.25 25.26 -3.34
CA GLU A 600 -3.84 25.67 -3.27
C GLU A 600 -3.67 27.19 -3.37
N THR A 601 -4.42 27.86 -4.24
CA THR A 601 -4.28 29.31 -4.46
C THR A 601 -4.99 30.13 -3.39
N SER A 602 -6.17 29.70 -2.94
CA SER A 602 -6.97 30.46 -1.96
C SER A 602 -6.67 30.08 -0.51
N GLY A 603 -6.14 28.88 -0.25
CA GLY A 603 -6.03 28.31 1.10
C GLY A 603 -7.39 27.97 1.74
N HIS A 604 -8.48 28.05 0.99
CA HIS A 604 -9.84 27.81 1.46
C HIS A 604 -10.42 26.53 0.84
N LEU A 605 -11.19 25.80 1.66
CA LEU A 605 -12.01 24.69 1.20
C LEU A 605 -13.37 25.22 0.71
N PHE A 606 -14.04 24.44 -0.14
CA PHE A 606 -15.39 24.71 -0.63
C PHE A 606 -15.52 25.93 -1.56
N SER A 607 -14.43 26.33 -2.20
CA SER A 607 -14.44 27.35 -3.26
C SER A 607 -15.29 26.88 -4.44
N PHE A 608 -16.05 27.82 -5.03
CA PHE A 608 -17.02 27.49 -6.06
C PHE A 608 -16.33 26.99 -7.34
N ASN A 609 -16.64 25.75 -7.74
CA ASN A 609 -16.15 25.17 -8.98
C ASN A 609 -17.23 25.27 -10.07
N THR A 610 -16.96 26.04 -11.13
CA THR A 610 -17.93 26.25 -12.22
C THR A 610 -18.10 25.03 -13.12
N LEU A 611 -17.12 24.12 -13.15
CA LEU A 611 -17.15 22.89 -13.94
C LEU A 611 -18.11 21.86 -13.34
N LEU A 612 -18.11 21.73 -12.01
CA LEU A 612 -19.05 20.88 -11.28
C LEU A 612 -19.27 21.40 -9.86
N PRO A 613 -20.28 22.25 -9.60
CA PRO A 613 -20.46 22.92 -8.32
C PRO A 613 -20.54 21.99 -7.10
N VAL A 614 -21.20 20.84 -7.25
CA VAL A 614 -21.33 19.87 -6.15
C VAL A 614 -19.98 19.31 -5.71
N SER A 615 -18.99 19.21 -6.61
CA SER A 615 -17.69 18.60 -6.31
C SER A 615 -16.90 19.36 -5.25
N ALA A 616 -16.99 20.70 -5.25
CA ALA A 616 -16.32 21.57 -4.29
C ALA A 616 -16.68 21.26 -2.83
N TYR A 617 -17.87 20.71 -2.58
CA TYR A 617 -18.37 20.34 -1.26
C TYR A 617 -17.86 18.99 -0.75
N TYR A 618 -17.10 18.26 -1.58
CA TYR A 618 -16.54 16.95 -1.27
C TYR A 618 -15.03 16.86 -1.56
N PRO A 619 -14.18 17.75 -0.99
CA PRO A 619 -12.78 17.92 -1.38
C PRO A 619 -11.83 16.83 -0.82
N GLY A 620 -12.35 15.65 -0.45
CA GLY A 620 -11.56 14.63 0.25
C GLY A 620 -10.40 14.07 -0.59
N LEU A 621 -10.53 14.04 -1.91
CA LEU A 621 -9.45 13.62 -2.82
C LEU A 621 -8.37 14.69 -2.91
N GLU A 622 -8.78 15.94 -3.07
CA GLU A 622 -7.94 17.11 -3.23
C GLU A 622 -7.16 17.38 -1.95
N ILE A 623 -7.78 17.29 -0.78
CA ILE A 623 -7.09 17.38 0.52
C ILE A 623 -6.02 16.29 0.65
N ALA A 624 -6.33 15.05 0.23
CA ALA A 624 -5.36 13.96 0.29
C ALA A 624 -4.17 14.21 -0.66
N THR A 625 -4.43 14.74 -1.84
CA THR A 625 -3.40 15.04 -2.85
C THR A 625 -2.57 16.27 -2.49
N ASP A 626 -3.20 17.33 -1.99
CA ASP A 626 -2.52 18.50 -1.43
C ASP A 626 -1.62 18.07 -0.28
N ALA A 627 -2.09 17.19 0.62
CA ALA A 627 -1.24 16.65 1.68
C ALA A 627 -0.03 15.88 1.11
N VAL A 628 -0.21 15.05 0.07
CA VAL A 628 0.92 14.36 -0.59
C VAL A 628 1.88 15.37 -1.20
N ARG A 629 1.39 16.39 -1.91
CA ARG A 629 2.20 17.44 -2.53
C ARG A 629 2.94 18.28 -1.49
N SER A 630 2.24 18.76 -0.47
CA SER A 630 2.78 19.50 0.67
C SER A 630 3.76 18.68 1.52
N LEU A 631 3.72 17.34 1.46
CA LEU A 631 4.69 16.45 2.11
C LEU A 631 5.84 15.97 1.20
N THR A 632 5.70 16.03 -0.13
CA THR A 632 6.68 15.46 -1.07
C THR A 632 7.32 16.48 -2.02
N GLY A 633 6.70 17.65 -2.21
CA GLY A 633 7.12 18.68 -3.15
C GLY A 633 6.90 18.26 -4.61
N LEU A 634 6.17 17.17 -4.84
CA LEU A 634 5.89 16.67 -6.18
C LEU A 634 5.00 17.66 -6.96
N PRO A 635 5.14 17.72 -8.29
CA PRO A 635 4.15 18.38 -9.15
C PRO A 635 2.74 17.81 -8.90
N VAL A 636 1.71 18.63 -9.14
CA VAL A 636 0.29 18.27 -8.90
C VAL A 636 -0.06 16.92 -9.50
N TYR A 637 0.27 16.71 -10.78
CA TYR A 637 0.00 15.46 -11.46
C TYR A 637 0.69 14.26 -10.79
N ALA A 638 1.97 14.38 -10.42
CA ALA A 638 2.70 13.31 -9.74
C ALA A 638 2.15 13.01 -8.33
N ALA A 639 1.74 14.04 -7.58
CA ALA A 639 1.08 13.87 -6.29
C ALA A 639 -0.24 13.13 -6.43
N ALA A 640 -1.06 13.50 -7.43
CA ALA A 640 -2.31 12.82 -7.75
C ALA A 640 -2.06 11.33 -8.09
N VAL A 641 -1.06 11.03 -8.91
CA VAL A 641 -0.68 9.65 -9.24
C VAL A 641 -0.33 8.84 -7.99
N VAL A 642 0.43 9.41 -7.05
CA VAL A 642 0.74 8.76 -5.77
C VAL A 642 -0.53 8.51 -4.96
N THR A 643 -1.43 9.50 -4.85
CA THR A 643 -2.73 9.36 -4.17
C THR A 643 -3.54 8.20 -4.77
N LEU A 644 -3.61 8.09 -6.09
CA LEU A 644 -4.35 7.03 -6.79
C LEU A 644 -3.72 5.64 -6.59
N LEU A 645 -2.38 5.55 -6.58
CA LEU A 645 -1.67 4.30 -6.28
C LEU A 645 -1.92 3.83 -4.83
N VAL A 646 -1.93 4.76 -3.87
CA VAL A 646 -2.27 4.48 -2.48
C VAL A 646 -3.73 4.03 -2.35
N ALA A 647 -4.66 4.72 -3.02
CA ALA A 647 -6.07 4.35 -3.06
C ALA A 647 -6.27 2.92 -3.62
N ARG A 648 -5.56 2.57 -4.70
CA ARG A 648 -5.57 1.21 -5.28
C ARG A 648 -5.00 0.16 -4.32
N LEU A 649 -3.91 0.47 -3.62
CA LEU A 649 -3.34 -0.41 -2.61
C LEU A 649 -4.33 -0.67 -1.47
N VAL A 650 -4.96 0.39 -0.94
CA VAL A 650 -6.00 0.30 0.09
C VAL A 650 -7.15 -0.58 -0.39
N MET A 651 -7.62 -0.37 -1.62
CA MET A 651 -8.68 -1.19 -2.21
C MET A 651 -8.31 -2.68 -2.22
N MET A 652 -7.13 -3.03 -2.74
CA MET A 652 -6.69 -4.42 -2.82
C MET A 652 -6.60 -5.08 -1.45
N LEU A 653 -6.01 -4.39 -0.48
CA LEU A 653 -5.88 -4.92 0.87
C LEU A 653 -7.24 -5.02 1.58
N ALA A 654 -8.12 -4.04 1.41
CA ALA A 654 -9.45 -4.02 1.99
C ALA A 654 -10.32 -5.16 1.44
N ILE A 655 -10.31 -5.41 0.13
CA ILE A 655 -11.05 -6.53 -0.49
C ILE A 655 -10.51 -7.88 -0.01
N ILE A 656 -9.17 -8.07 -0.04
CA ILE A 656 -8.54 -9.31 0.44
C ILE A 656 -8.89 -9.55 1.91
N GLY A 657 -8.84 -8.50 2.72
CA GLY A 657 -9.18 -8.53 4.14
C GLY A 657 -10.66 -8.86 4.38
N LEU A 658 -11.57 -8.15 3.71
CA LEU A 658 -13.02 -8.27 3.86
C LEU A 658 -13.50 -9.66 3.45
N ILE A 659 -13.14 -10.09 2.24
CA ILE A 659 -13.52 -11.42 1.72
C ILE A 659 -12.79 -12.51 2.50
N GLY A 660 -11.54 -12.26 2.93
CA GLY A 660 -10.80 -13.16 3.80
C GLY A 660 -11.49 -13.37 5.15
N ALA A 661 -12.10 -12.33 5.73
CA ALA A 661 -12.87 -12.40 6.96
C ALA A 661 -14.20 -13.17 6.77
N ILE A 662 -14.86 -13.03 5.61
CA ILE A 662 -16.08 -13.75 5.27
C ILE A 662 -15.82 -15.23 4.99
N GLY A 663 -14.85 -15.51 4.12
CA GLY A 663 -14.52 -16.85 3.64
C GLY A 663 -13.64 -17.66 4.59
N GLY A 664 -13.12 -17.04 5.67
CA GLY A 664 -12.20 -17.68 6.61
C GLY A 664 -10.85 -18.04 6.00
N SER A 665 -10.50 -17.48 4.84
CA SER A 665 -9.31 -17.84 4.07
C SER A 665 -8.76 -16.65 3.29
N ARG A 666 -7.48 -16.32 3.52
CA ARG A 666 -6.76 -15.31 2.72
C ARG A 666 -6.69 -15.67 1.23
N ARG A 667 -6.83 -16.95 0.88
CA ARG A 667 -6.90 -17.39 -0.53
C ARG A 667 -8.22 -16.97 -1.18
N ALA A 668 -9.34 -17.12 -0.46
CA ALA A 668 -10.63 -16.63 -0.92
C ALA A 668 -10.60 -15.11 -1.12
N GLY A 669 -9.94 -14.39 -0.20
CA GLY A 669 -9.68 -12.96 -0.34
C GLY A 669 -8.92 -12.58 -1.61
N ALA A 670 -7.81 -13.26 -1.90
CA ALA A 670 -7.03 -12.99 -3.11
C ALA A 670 -7.76 -13.34 -4.42
N VAL A 671 -8.53 -14.44 -4.45
CA VAL A 671 -9.34 -14.79 -5.63
C VAL A 671 -10.51 -13.82 -5.78
N GLY A 672 -11.13 -13.38 -4.68
CA GLY A 672 -12.14 -12.33 -4.70
C GLY A 672 -11.59 -11.00 -5.24
N ALA A 673 -10.39 -10.60 -4.80
CA ALA A 673 -9.72 -9.42 -5.36
C ALA A 673 -9.45 -9.56 -6.87
N LEU A 674 -9.03 -10.74 -7.35
CA LEU A 674 -8.89 -11.00 -8.78
C LEU A 674 -10.22 -10.86 -9.54
N VAL A 675 -11.34 -11.34 -8.96
CA VAL A 675 -12.67 -11.16 -9.54
C VAL A 675 -13.07 -9.68 -9.58
N TYR A 676 -12.78 -8.94 -8.52
CA TYR A 676 -13.04 -7.50 -8.47
C TYR A 676 -12.24 -6.74 -9.54
N LEU A 677 -11.02 -7.19 -9.86
CA LEU A 677 -10.23 -6.58 -10.93
C LEU A 677 -10.84 -6.76 -12.33
N ALA A 678 -11.88 -7.59 -12.49
CA ALA A 678 -12.66 -7.68 -13.72
C ALA A 678 -13.86 -6.70 -13.77
N ASN A 679 -13.92 -5.74 -12.85
CA ASN A 679 -14.91 -4.67 -12.83
C ASN A 679 -14.74 -3.72 -14.04
N PRO A 680 -15.81 -3.39 -14.80
CA PRO A 680 -15.75 -2.48 -15.95
C PRO A 680 -15.06 -1.13 -15.67
N GLN A 681 -15.35 -0.52 -14.52
CA GLN A 681 -14.77 0.77 -14.18
C GLN A 681 -13.31 0.71 -13.71
N LEU A 682 -12.68 -0.46 -13.56
CA LEU A 682 -11.36 -0.54 -12.93
C LEU A 682 -10.30 0.24 -13.69
N LEU A 683 -10.16 0.00 -14.99
CA LEU A 683 -9.07 0.55 -15.81
C LEU A 683 -9.32 1.97 -16.29
N PHE A 684 -10.59 2.39 -16.40
CA PHE A 684 -10.97 3.69 -16.96
C PHE A 684 -11.43 4.66 -15.88
N PHE A 685 -12.67 4.58 -15.42
CA PHE A 685 -13.21 5.58 -14.48
C PHE A 685 -12.53 5.57 -13.09
N ASN A 686 -12.50 4.42 -12.41
CA ASN A 686 -11.91 4.31 -11.07
C ASN A 686 -10.37 4.31 -11.09
N SER A 687 -9.73 4.66 -12.20
CA SER A 687 -8.29 4.94 -12.29
C SER A 687 -8.01 6.42 -12.58
N GLN A 688 -9.04 7.22 -12.86
CA GLN A 688 -8.96 8.69 -13.04
C GLN A 688 -8.70 9.37 -11.70
N TYR A 689 -8.15 10.58 -11.78
CA TYR A 689 -8.19 11.56 -10.69
C TYR A 689 -9.62 12.08 -10.45
N SER A 690 -10.47 11.22 -9.88
CA SER A 690 -11.86 11.50 -9.54
C SER A 690 -12.17 11.11 -8.11
N TYR A 691 -12.99 11.87 -7.40
CA TYR A 691 -13.23 11.63 -5.96
C TYR A 691 -13.74 10.20 -5.67
N GLN A 692 -14.43 9.55 -6.63
CA GLN A 692 -14.92 8.19 -6.45
C GLN A 692 -13.76 7.19 -6.33
N THR A 693 -12.68 7.44 -7.07
CA THR A 693 -11.47 6.59 -7.06
C THR A 693 -10.87 6.47 -5.66
N LEU A 694 -10.99 7.49 -4.82
CA LEU A 694 -10.58 7.44 -3.40
C LEU A 694 -11.71 6.97 -2.48
N ALA A 695 -12.94 7.45 -2.68
CA ALA A 695 -14.07 7.16 -1.80
C ALA A 695 -14.43 5.67 -1.77
N LEU A 696 -14.41 4.99 -2.93
CA LEU A 696 -14.78 3.58 -3.02
C LEU A 696 -13.81 2.66 -2.22
N PRO A 697 -12.47 2.79 -2.34
CA PRO A 697 -11.53 2.09 -1.46
C PRO A 697 -11.79 2.33 0.03
N LEU A 698 -12.07 3.58 0.41
CA LEU A 698 -12.39 3.94 1.80
C LEU A 698 -13.70 3.28 2.27
N ALA A 699 -14.72 3.19 1.41
CA ALA A 699 -15.97 2.51 1.74
C ALA A 699 -15.78 0.99 1.93
N VAL A 700 -14.96 0.34 1.11
CA VAL A 700 -14.63 -1.09 1.30
C VAL A 700 -13.79 -1.28 2.58
N LEU A 701 -12.87 -0.36 2.87
CA LEU A 701 -12.09 -0.34 4.11
C LEU A 701 -13.01 -0.20 5.33
N CYS A 702 -14.03 0.66 5.28
CA CYS A 702 -15.07 0.78 6.30
C CYS A 702 -15.72 -0.57 6.60
N LEU A 703 -16.21 -1.28 5.56
CA LEU A 703 -16.81 -2.60 5.73
C LEU A 703 -15.81 -3.60 6.36
N TYR A 704 -14.55 -3.58 5.94
CA TYR A 704 -13.49 -4.43 6.50
C TYR A 704 -13.22 -4.13 7.98
N LEU A 705 -13.10 -2.86 8.35
CA LEU A 705 -12.84 -2.42 9.73
C LEU A 705 -14.00 -2.83 10.64
N VAL A 706 -15.24 -2.65 10.19
CA VAL A 706 -16.41 -3.11 10.94
C VAL A 706 -16.40 -4.62 11.06
N ALA A 707 -16.13 -5.36 9.98
CA ALA A 707 -16.13 -6.82 9.98
C ALA A 707 -15.06 -7.44 10.91
N THR A 708 -13.92 -6.76 11.08
CA THR A 708 -12.76 -7.28 11.82
C THR A 708 -12.56 -6.67 13.21
N ARG A 709 -13.42 -5.74 13.62
CA ARG A 709 -13.32 -5.08 14.93
C ARG A 709 -13.38 -6.05 16.10
N ARG A 710 -12.68 -5.71 17.19
CA ARG A 710 -12.79 -6.41 18.48
C ARG A 710 -14.14 -6.10 19.13
N ARG A 711 -15.11 -6.99 18.96
CA ARG A 711 -16.46 -6.90 19.57
C ARG A 711 -16.34 -6.71 21.09
N GLY A 712 -16.97 -5.66 21.62
CA GLY A 712 -16.99 -5.33 23.05
C GLY A 712 -15.83 -4.44 23.54
N GLY A 713 -14.90 -4.03 22.67
CA GLY A 713 -13.87 -3.04 23.03
C GLY A 713 -14.41 -1.62 23.03
N ARG A 714 -14.06 -0.80 24.04
CA ARG A 714 -14.49 0.60 24.17
C ARG A 714 -14.10 1.49 22.98
N GLY A 715 -13.01 1.18 22.28
CA GLY A 715 -12.54 1.90 21.09
C GLY A 715 -12.83 1.23 19.74
N ALA A 716 -13.64 0.17 19.71
CA ALA A 716 -13.80 -0.67 18.51
C ALA A 716 -14.45 0.02 17.31
N LEU A 717 -15.12 1.16 17.51
CA LEU A 717 -15.82 1.91 16.46
C LEU A 717 -15.13 3.21 16.05
N VAL A 718 -14.05 3.62 16.74
CA VAL A 718 -13.34 4.88 16.43
C VAL A 718 -12.87 4.91 14.97
N LEU A 719 -12.18 3.85 14.53
CA LEU A 719 -11.68 3.76 13.16
C LEU A 719 -12.83 3.66 12.12
N PRO A 720 -13.85 2.80 12.27
CA PRO A 720 -15.02 2.82 11.40
C PRO A 720 -15.75 4.17 11.30
N ILE A 721 -15.91 4.89 12.42
CA ILE A 721 -16.58 6.20 12.45
C ILE A 721 -15.75 7.22 11.66
N ALA A 722 -14.44 7.31 11.95
CA ALA A 722 -13.53 8.21 11.26
C ALA A 722 -13.45 7.91 9.75
N ALA A 723 -13.34 6.63 9.38
CA ALA A 723 -13.33 6.22 7.98
C ALA A 723 -14.66 6.52 7.26
N THR A 724 -15.80 6.39 7.95
CA THR A 724 -17.11 6.75 7.40
C THR A 724 -17.19 8.27 7.15
N ALA A 725 -16.65 9.08 8.05
CA ALA A 725 -16.56 10.53 7.87
C ALA A 725 -15.69 10.90 6.66
N ALA A 726 -14.55 10.22 6.49
CA ALA A 726 -13.68 10.42 5.33
C ALA A 726 -14.40 10.11 4.01
N VAL A 727 -15.20 9.04 3.95
CA VAL A 727 -16.01 8.73 2.76
C VAL A 727 -17.03 9.84 2.49
N VAL A 728 -17.73 10.33 3.52
CA VAL A 728 -18.70 11.43 3.40
C VAL A 728 -18.06 12.71 2.87
N LEU A 729 -16.87 13.06 3.34
CA LEU A 729 -16.13 14.24 2.89
C LEU A 729 -15.52 14.07 1.48
N THR A 730 -15.45 12.85 0.97
CA THR A 730 -14.85 12.56 -0.35
C THR A 730 -15.90 12.44 -1.43
N HIS A 731 -17.02 11.74 -1.20
CA HIS A 731 -18.01 11.54 -2.24
C HIS A 731 -19.39 11.21 -1.66
N HIS A 732 -20.36 12.07 -1.94
CA HIS A 732 -21.76 11.92 -1.52
C HIS A 732 -22.39 10.59 -1.93
N LEU A 733 -22.31 10.19 -3.21
CA LEU A 733 -22.99 8.97 -3.67
C LEU A 733 -22.37 7.71 -3.06
N THR A 734 -21.04 7.65 -2.97
CA THR A 734 -20.36 6.54 -2.29
C THR A 734 -20.73 6.47 -0.81
N ALA A 735 -20.87 7.62 -0.15
CA ALA A 735 -21.30 7.69 1.23
C ALA A 735 -22.75 7.22 1.42
N VAL A 736 -23.68 7.63 0.55
CA VAL A 736 -25.07 7.12 0.54
C VAL A 736 -25.08 5.60 0.39
N LEU A 737 -24.32 5.06 -0.57
CA LEU A 737 -24.23 3.62 -0.80
C LEU A 737 -23.59 2.87 0.39
N LEU A 738 -22.61 3.46 1.07
CA LEU A 738 -22.02 2.89 2.28
C LEU A 738 -23.04 2.84 3.43
N VAL A 739 -23.82 3.92 3.64
CA VAL A 739 -24.88 3.97 4.64
C VAL A 739 -25.97 2.95 4.33
N ALA A 740 -26.37 2.83 3.06
CA ALA A 740 -27.30 1.80 2.59
C ALA A 740 -26.73 0.39 2.83
N ALA A 741 -25.43 0.16 2.62
CA ALA A 741 -24.79 -1.11 2.89
C ALA A 741 -24.78 -1.45 4.40
N TYR A 742 -24.55 -0.47 5.29
CA TYR A 742 -24.70 -0.65 6.73
C TYR A 742 -26.13 -0.99 7.12
N ALA A 743 -27.12 -0.29 6.55
CA ALA A 743 -28.53 -0.56 6.80
C ALA A 743 -28.95 -1.95 6.31
N LEU A 744 -28.54 -2.34 5.10
CA LEU A 744 -28.79 -3.68 4.57
C LEU A 744 -28.13 -4.77 5.43
N TRP A 745 -26.91 -4.53 5.90
CA TRP A 745 -26.23 -5.42 6.83
C TRP A 745 -26.96 -5.49 8.18
N LEU A 746 -27.45 -4.35 8.69
CA LEU A 746 -28.26 -4.31 9.91
C LEU A 746 -29.55 -5.15 9.75
N VAL A 747 -30.27 -5.01 8.63
CA VAL A 747 -31.45 -5.83 8.32
C VAL A 747 -31.09 -7.32 8.28
N ALA A 748 -29.96 -7.67 7.64
CA ALA A 748 -29.46 -9.05 7.62
C ALA A 748 -29.13 -9.57 9.03
N VAL A 749 -28.59 -8.74 9.93
CA VAL A 749 -28.33 -9.09 11.34
C VAL A 749 -29.66 -9.36 12.07
N LEU A 750 -30.68 -8.53 11.87
CA LEU A 750 -32.00 -8.71 12.49
C LEU A 750 -32.67 -10.00 12.01
N ALA A 751 -32.61 -10.29 10.71
CA ALA A 751 -33.13 -11.54 10.14
C ALA A 751 -32.38 -12.76 10.68
N ALA A 752 -31.04 -12.71 10.73
CA ALA A 752 -30.20 -13.76 11.29
C ALA A 752 -30.51 -14.02 12.78
N ARG A 753 -30.71 -12.95 13.57
CA ARG A 753 -31.08 -13.04 14.99
C ARG A 753 -32.43 -13.74 15.18
N GLY A 754 -33.44 -13.36 14.40
CA GLY A 754 -34.76 -14.00 14.43
C GLY A 754 -34.72 -15.50 14.10
N ARG A 755 -33.79 -15.91 13.23
CA ARG A 755 -33.55 -17.31 12.89
C ARG A 755 -32.83 -18.08 14.00
N VAL A 756 -31.75 -17.52 14.56
CA VAL A 756 -31.00 -18.17 15.66
C VAL A 756 -31.89 -18.38 16.89
N ARG A 757 -32.80 -17.45 17.20
CA ARG A 757 -33.80 -17.61 18.27
C ARG A 757 -34.78 -18.77 18.04
N ARG A 758 -35.10 -19.09 16.78
CA ARG A 758 -36.02 -20.17 16.40
C ARG A 758 -35.34 -21.53 16.26
N ALA A 759 -34.02 -21.61 16.36
CA ALA A 759 -33.29 -22.86 16.23
C ALA A 759 -33.36 -23.67 17.54
N ALA A 760 -33.50 -24.99 17.43
CA ALA A 760 -33.68 -25.92 18.56
C ALA A 760 -32.40 -26.20 19.39
N ASP A 761 -31.32 -25.43 19.21
CA ASP A 761 -30.03 -25.60 19.88
C ASP A 761 -29.75 -24.41 20.84
N PRO A 762 -30.23 -24.48 22.10
CA PRO A 762 -30.13 -23.39 23.07
C PRO A 762 -28.69 -23.09 23.52
N ASP A 763 -27.81 -24.11 23.62
CA ASP A 763 -26.46 -23.96 24.15
C ASP A 763 -25.51 -23.22 23.16
N GLY A 764 -25.69 -23.44 21.85
CA GLY A 764 -24.95 -22.74 20.80
C GLY A 764 -25.55 -21.40 20.36
N ALA A 765 -26.76 -21.06 20.82
CA ALA A 765 -27.50 -19.86 20.41
C ALA A 765 -27.09 -18.62 21.20
N ALA A 766 -26.87 -18.74 22.51
CA ALA A 766 -26.58 -17.60 23.40
C ALA A 766 -25.36 -16.79 22.93
N GLY A 767 -24.22 -17.45 22.69
CA GLY A 767 -23.00 -16.79 22.23
C GLY A 767 -23.14 -16.12 20.85
N ARG A 768 -23.90 -16.75 19.93
CA ARG A 768 -24.20 -16.17 18.62
C ARG A 768 -25.10 -14.94 18.73
N LEU A 769 -26.14 -14.99 19.56
CA LEU A 769 -27.04 -13.85 19.80
C LEU A 769 -26.30 -12.65 20.39
N VAL A 770 -25.39 -12.88 21.35
CA VAL A 770 -24.55 -11.80 21.91
C VAL A 770 -23.67 -11.15 20.82
N SER A 771 -23.10 -11.96 19.92
CA SER A 771 -22.29 -11.43 18.81
C SER A 771 -23.13 -10.60 17.83
N LEU A 772 -24.34 -11.08 17.48
CA LEU A 772 -25.28 -10.38 16.61
C LEU A 772 -25.82 -9.10 17.26
N ASP A 773 -26.03 -9.09 18.57
CA ASP A 773 -26.49 -7.88 19.28
C ASP A 773 -25.41 -6.78 19.32
N ARG A 774 -24.13 -7.18 19.44
CA ARG A 774 -23.01 -6.23 19.29
C ARG A 774 -22.84 -5.74 17.84
N ASP A 775 -23.13 -6.57 16.85
CA ASP A 775 -23.15 -6.18 15.44
C ASP A 775 -24.32 -5.24 15.15
N ARG A 776 -25.50 -5.52 15.68
CA ARG A 776 -26.69 -4.66 15.60
C ARG A 776 -26.42 -3.26 16.14
N GLY A 777 -25.91 -3.14 17.37
CA GLY A 777 -25.63 -1.84 17.99
C GLY A 777 -24.57 -1.03 17.23
N ALA A 778 -23.51 -1.69 16.76
CA ALA A 778 -22.47 -1.04 15.97
C ALA A 778 -22.99 -0.53 14.62
N LEU A 779 -23.75 -1.36 13.90
CA LEU A 779 -24.29 -1.00 12.58
C LEU A 779 -25.35 0.09 12.70
N ALA A 780 -26.23 0.03 13.71
CA ALA A 780 -27.19 1.11 13.96
C ALA A 780 -26.48 2.44 14.23
N LEU A 781 -25.42 2.44 15.05
CA LEU A 781 -24.62 3.65 15.30
C LEU A 781 -23.95 4.16 14.03
N LEU A 782 -23.36 3.28 13.23
CA LEU A 782 -22.66 3.68 11.99
C LEU A 782 -23.62 4.16 10.90
N THR A 783 -24.79 3.55 10.76
CA THR A 783 -25.86 4.06 9.89
C THR A 783 -26.31 5.43 10.37
N ALA A 784 -26.60 5.61 11.66
CA ALA A 784 -26.99 6.90 12.22
C ALA A 784 -25.89 7.97 12.05
N TRP A 785 -24.64 7.62 12.33
CA TRP A 785 -23.48 8.49 12.11
C TRP A 785 -23.35 8.90 10.65
N GLY A 786 -23.44 7.95 9.72
CA GLY A 786 -23.34 8.25 8.30
C GLY A 786 -24.49 9.13 7.80
N VAL A 787 -25.72 8.93 8.28
CA VAL A 787 -26.87 9.80 7.99
C VAL A 787 -26.64 11.21 8.55
N VAL A 788 -26.19 11.34 9.79
CA VAL A 788 -25.89 12.65 10.39
C VAL A 788 -24.77 13.36 9.63
N ALA A 789 -23.68 12.67 9.33
CA ALA A 789 -22.55 13.23 8.59
C ALA A 789 -22.96 13.66 7.17
N LEU A 790 -23.75 12.84 6.46
CA LEU A 790 -24.35 13.23 5.18
C LEU A 790 -25.26 14.44 5.32
N GLY A 791 -26.12 14.46 6.34
CA GLY A 791 -27.00 15.59 6.63
C GLY A 791 -26.23 16.89 6.86
N ILE A 792 -25.16 16.86 7.65
CA ILE A 792 -24.27 18.01 7.86
C ILE A 792 -23.66 18.48 6.53
N SER A 793 -23.21 17.56 5.69
CA SER A 793 -22.64 17.89 4.38
C SER A 793 -23.67 18.50 3.43
N VAL A 794 -24.88 17.92 3.35
CA VAL A 794 -25.99 18.40 2.51
C VAL A 794 -26.48 19.77 2.98
N LEU A 795 -26.54 19.99 4.30
CA LEU A 795 -26.98 21.27 4.89
C LEU A 795 -25.88 22.34 4.88
N ASN A 796 -24.69 22.05 4.36
CA ASN A 796 -23.64 23.06 4.18
C ASN A 796 -24.16 24.17 3.24
N PRO A 797 -24.18 25.45 3.66
CA PRO A 797 -24.71 26.53 2.84
C PRO A 797 -24.10 26.56 1.43
N GLY A 798 -24.98 26.69 0.42
CA GLY A 798 -24.60 26.71 -0.99
C GLY A 798 -24.39 25.33 -1.63
N ASN A 799 -24.43 24.23 -0.87
CA ASN A 799 -24.27 22.89 -1.44
C ASN A 799 -25.44 22.56 -2.41
N PRO A 800 -25.19 22.39 -3.71
CA PRO A 800 -26.23 22.18 -4.71
C PRO A 800 -26.66 20.71 -4.84
N LEU A 801 -26.24 19.83 -3.93
CA LEU A 801 -26.48 18.38 -4.06
C LEU A 801 -27.96 18.02 -4.23
N ALA A 802 -28.89 18.72 -3.55
CA ALA A 802 -30.32 18.40 -3.64
C ALA A 802 -30.87 18.66 -5.05
N SER A 803 -30.63 19.85 -5.61
CA SER A 803 -31.06 20.19 -6.98
C SER A 803 -30.31 19.39 -8.04
N TYR A 804 -29.03 19.09 -7.80
CA TYR A 804 -28.23 18.21 -8.67
C TYR A 804 -28.83 16.80 -8.77
N LEU A 805 -29.20 16.18 -7.64
CA LEU A 805 -29.84 14.85 -7.65
C LEU A 805 -31.23 14.88 -8.27
N GLU A 806 -31.99 15.96 -8.06
CA GLU A 806 -33.31 16.16 -8.68
C GLU A 806 -33.20 16.19 -10.22
N ALA A 807 -32.22 16.92 -10.76
CA ALA A 807 -31.98 16.99 -12.20
C ALA A 807 -31.60 15.62 -12.79
N ILE A 808 -30.70 14.87 -12.15
CA ILE A 808 -30.31 13.51 -12.59
C ILE A 808 -31.51 12.56 -12.55
N PHE A 809 -32.32 12.63 -11.50
CA PHE A 809 -33.49 11.77 -11.36
C PHE A 809 -34.55 12.11 -12.41
N GLY A 810 -34.76 13.40 -12.67
CA GLY A 810 -35.65 13.89 -13.72
C GLY A 810 -35.25 13.40 -15.12
N SER A 811 -33.97 13.57 -15.49
CA SER A 811 -33.45 13.15 -16.80
C SER A 811 -33.45 11.63 -16.98
N SER A 812 -33.11 10.88 -15.94
CA SER A 812 -33.18 9.41 -15.95
C SER A 812 -34.62 8.93 -16.12
N SER A 813 -35.58 9.57 -15.44
CA SER A 813 -36.99 9.20 -15.50
C SER A 813 -37.62 9.49 -16.86
N SER A 814 -37.34 10.67 -17.44
CA SER A 814 -37.87 11.06 -18.75
C SER A 814 -37.38 10.15 -19.88
N GLN A 815 -36.09 9.79 -19.88
CA GLN A 815 -35.54 8.86 -20.89
C GLN A 815 -36.08 7.43 -20.75
N LEU A 816 -36.37 6.97 -19.52
CA LEU A 816 -36.99 5.66 -19.29
C LEU A 816 -38.45 5.63 -19.78
N ILE A 817 -39.20 6.72 -19.60
CA ILE A 817 -40.55 6.86 -20.15
C ILE A 817 -40.50 6.84 -21.68
N GLY A 818 -39.60 7.61 -22.30
CA GLY A 818 -39.41 7.61 -23.76
C GLY A 818 -39.06 6.23 -24.32
N LEU A 819 -38.24 5.45 -23.61
CA LEU A 819 -37.94 4.06 -23.97
C LEU A 819 -39.21 3.18 -23.97
N SER A 820 -40.12 3.37 -23.01
CA SER A 820 -41.40 2.64 -22.94
C SER A 820 -42.37 3.04 -24.05
N GLU A 821 -42.23 4.25 -24.59
CA GLU A 821 -42.99 4.77 -25.74
C GLU A 821 -42.37 4.36 -27.10
N GLY A 822 -41.32 3.54 -27.09
CA GLY A 822 -40.68 2.99 -28.29
C GLY A 822 -39.55 3.86 -28.87
N GLN A 823 -39.17 4.94 -28.20
CA GLN A 823 -37.99 5.74 -28.59
C GLN A 823 -36.71 4.95 -28.32
N ARG A 824 -35.74 5.00 -29.23
CA ARG A 824 -34.40 4.41 -29.05
C ARG A 824 -33.37 5.54 -28.92
N PRO A 825 -33.20 6.11 -27.72
CA PRO A 825 -32.34 7.28 -27.52
C PRO A 825 -30.84 7.00 -27.72
N LYS A 826 -30.41 5.74 -27.82
CA LYS A 826 -29.00 5.35 -28.00
C LYS A 826 -28.86 4.17 -28.95
N ALA A 827 -27.97 4.29 -29.93
CA ALA A 827 -27.57 3.17 -30.79
C ALA A 827 -26.66 2.20 -30.02
N LEU A 828 -26.91 0.89 -30.15
CA LEU A 828 -26.08 -0.13 -29.50
C LEU A 828 -24.74 -0.25 -30.24
N PHE A 829 -23.65 -0.36 -29.49
CA PHE A 829 -22.29 -0.51 -30.02
C PHE A 829 -21.81 0.65 -30.91
N SER A 830 -22.33 1.86 -30.70
CA SER A 830 -21.74 3.08 -31.27
C SER A 830 -21.88 4.24 -30.29
N ASP A 831 -20.92 5.15 -30.33
CA ASP A 831 -21.06 6.47 -29.75
C ASP A 831 -21.91 7.38 -30.65
N SER A 832 -22.08 8.63 -30.22
CA SER A 832 -22.84 9.66 -30.93
C SER A 832 -22.23 10.08 -32.27
N ALA A 833 -20.92 9.89 -32.45
CA ALA A 833 -20.23 10.14 -33.71
C ALA A 833 -20.32 8.94 -34.68
N GLY A 834 -20.97 7.84 -34.28
CA GLY A 834 -21.12 6.63 -35.07
C GLY A 834 -19.91 5.71 -35.02
N THR A 835 -18.96 5.93 -34.11
CA THR A 835 -17.82 5.04 -33.91
C THR A 835 -18.09 4.02 -32.82
N GLY A 836 -17.68 2.77 -33.05
CA GLY A 836 -18.03 1.66 -32.19
C GLY A 836 -16.85 0.75 -31.90
N PRO A 837 -16.98 -0.15 -30.91
CA PRO A 837 -16.02 -1.20 -30.69
C PRO A 837 -15.90 -2.11 -31.92
N LEU A 838 -14.69 -2.60 -32.17
CA LEU A 838 -14.39 -3.57 -33.22
C LEU A 838 -15.26 -4.83 -33.06
N PRO A 839 -15.54 -5.60 -34.14
CA PRO A 839 -16.34 -6.82 -34.04
C PRO A 839 -15.85 -7.81 -32.98
N GLY A 840 -14.53 -7.95 -32.82
CA GLY A 840 -13.93 -8.78 -31.76
C GLY A 840 -14.18 -8.24 -30.34
N GLU A 841 -14.20 -6.92 -30.17
CA GLU A 841 -14.51 -6.27 -28.89
C GLU A 841 -15.99 -6.42 -28.52
N GLN A 842 -16.90 -6.36 -29.49
CA GLN A 842 -18.33 -6.64 -29.28
C GLN A 842 -18.54 -8.06 -28.75
N VAL A 843 -17.86 -9.05 -29.36
CA VAL A 843 -17.89 -10.45 -28.90
C VAL A 843 -17.35 -10.57 -27.47
N LEU A 844 -16.22 -9.90 -27.16
CA LEU A 844 -15.65 -9.90 -25.80
C LEU A 844 -16.60 -9.28 -24.78
N LEU A 845 -17.23 -8.16 -25.11
CA LEU A 845 -18.21 -7.48 -24.24
C LEU A 845 -19.41 -8.40 -23.97
N ILE A 846 -20.02 -8.98 -25.00
CA ILE A 846 -21.15 -9.90 -24.85
C ILE A 846 -20.75 -11.12 -24.02
N ALA A 847 -19.59 -11.72 -24.30
CA ALA A 847 -19.07 -12.85 -23.55
C ALA A 847 -18.83 -12.50 -22.07
N SER A 848 -18.29 -11.32 -21.77
CA SER A 848 -18.11 -10.81 -20.41
C SER A 848 -19.43 -10.71 -19.65
N VAL A 849 -20.46 -10.10 -20.27
CA VAL A 849 -21.79 -9.96 -19.67
C VAL A 849 -22.41 -11.33 -19.40
N LEU A 850 -22.40 -12.23 -20.40
CA LEU A 850 -22.94 -13.58 -20.25
C LEU A 850 -22.23 -14.39 -19.16
N LEU A 851 -20.89 -14.37 -19.13
CA LEU A 851 -20.12 -15.05 -18.08
C LEU A 851 -20.44 -14.50 -16.69
N THR A 852 -20.61 -13.18 -16.57
CA THR A 852 -20.97 -12.54 -15.30
C THR A 852 -22.41 -12.88 -14.88
N LEU A 853 -23.36 -12.94 -15.82
CA LEU A 853 -24.73 -13.41 -15.57
C LEU A 853 -24.77 -14.87 -15.13
N VAL A 854 -24.01 -15.76 -15.77
CA VAL A 854 -23.88 -17.17 -15.35
C VAL A 854 -23.32 -17.26 -13.92
N SER A 855 -22.41 -16.36 -13.55
CA SER A 855 -21.85 -16.29 -12.21
C SER A 855 -22.91 -15.98 -11.13
N LEU A 856 -24.05 -15.37 -11.48
CA LEU A 856 -25.15 -15.09 -10.54
C LEU A 856 -25.78 -16.37 -9.99
N LEU A 857 -25.72 -17.49 -10.71
CA LEU A 857 -26.13 -18.79 -10.17
C LEU A 857 -25.27 -19.19 -8.95
N VAL A 858 -23.98 -18.85 -8.98
CA VAL A 858 -23.08 -19.03 -7.85
C VAL A 858 -23.43 -18.07 -6.72
N VAL A 859 -23.81 -16.83 -7.03
CA VAL A 859 -24.25 -15.83 -6.04
C VAL A 859 -25.53 -16.29 -5.33
N LEU A 860 -26.53 -16.81 -6.05
CA LEU A 860 -27.76 -17.36 -5.46
C LEU A 860 -27.47 -18.53 -4.52
N GLY A 861 -26.60 -19.46 -4.95
CA GLY A 861 -26.12 -20.55 -4.10
C GLY A 861 -25.39 -20.04 -2.86
N PHE A 862 -24.56 -19.02 -3.01
CA PHE A 862 -23.85 -18.36 -1.93
C PHE A 862 -24.82 -17.72 -0.94
N ILE A 863 -25.79 -16.92 -1.38
CA ILE A 863 -26.84 -16.31 -0.56
C ILE A 863 -27.59 -17.38 0.25
N ARG A 864 -28.02 -18.46 -0.41
CA ARG A 864 -28.72 -19.57 0.27
C ARG A 864 -27.87 -20.19 1.38
N LEU A 865 -26.56 -20.38 1.14
CA LEU A 865 -25.63 -20.90 2.15
C LEU A 865 -25.41 -19.91 3.30
N GLN A 866 -25.23 -18.62 3.01
CA GLN A 866 -25.01 -17.60 4.05
C GLN A 866 -26.27 -17.35 4.89
N TRP A 867 -27.45 -17.39 4.27
CA TRP A 867 -28.73 -17.34 4.96
C TRP A 867 -28.90 -18.52 5.94
N ARG A 868 -28.61 -19.74 5.48
CA ARG A 868 -28.66 -20.95 6.33
C ARG A 868 -27.64 -20.87 7.48
N GLY A 869 -26.46 -20.34 7.21
CA GLY A 869 -25.38 -20.17 8.17
C GLY A 869 -25.49 -18.95 9.09
N ALA A 870 -26.54 -18.13 8.96
CA ALA A 870 -26.72 -16.88 9.71
C ALA A 870 -25.51 -15.94 9.64
N ARG A 871 -24.96 -15.73 8.43
CA ARG A 871 -23.79 -14.87 8.16
C ARG A 871 -24.23 -13.57 7.47
N PRO A 872 -24.58 -12.52 8.24
CA PRO A 872 -25.33 -11.37 7.73
C PRO A 872 -24.54 -10.48 6.76
N LEU A 873 -23.24 -10.25 7.00
CA LEU A 873 -22.40 -9.47 6.09
C LEU A 873 -22.30 -10.12 4.70
N ALA A 874 -22.01 -11.43 4.70
CA ALA A 874 -21.87 -12.20 3.48
C ALA A 874 -23.20 -12.25 2.71
N LEU A 875 -24.33 -12.34 3.42
CA LEU A 875 -25.65 -12.24 2.83
C LEU A 875 -25.88 -10.88 2.17
N ALA A 876 -25.60 -9.77 2.88
CA ALA A 876 -25.76 -8.41 2.35
C ALA A 876 -24.92 -8.19 1.08
N LEU A 877 -23.65 -8.60 1.08
CA LEU A 877 -22.79 -8.53 -0.11
C LEU A 877 -23.31 -9.42 -1.25
N GLY A 878 -23.86 -10.60 -0.95
CA GLY A 878 -24.49 -11.45 -1.95
C GLY A 878 -25.67 -10.75 -2.63
N ILE A 879 -26.53 -10.08 -1.86
CA ILE A 879 -27.67 -9.30 -2.38
C ILE A 879 -27.19 -8.17 -3.28
N VAL A 880 -26.16 -7.42 -2.86
CA VAL A 880 -25.55 -6.37 -3.70
C VAL A 880 -25.02 -6.94 -5.01
N GLY A 881 -24.39 -8.12 -4.98
CA GLY A 881 -23.90 -8.80 -6.19
C GLY A 881 -25.01 -9.22 -7.17
N LEU A 882 -26.24 -9.45 -6.70
CA LEU A 882 -27.38 -9.77 -7.58
C LEU A 882 -27.88 -8.57 -8.39
N LEU A 883 -27.45 -7.34 -8.05
CA LEU A 883 -27.83 -6.14 -8.78
C LEU A 883 -27.04 -5.95 -10.09
N TYR A 884 -26.12 -6.87 -10.44
CA TYR A 884 -25.35 -6.79 -11.69
C TYR A 884 -26.17 -6.55 -12.95
N PRO A 885 -27.35 -7.16 -13.17
CA PRO A 885 -28.15 -6.90 -14.37
C PRO A 885 -28.54 -5.43 -14.57
N VAL A 886 -28.55 -4.61 -13.50
CA VAL A 886 -28.81 -3.17 -13.58
C VAL A 886 -27.68 -2.45 -14.33
N VAL A 887 -26.43 -2.94 -14.25
CA VAL A 887 -25.27 -2.30 -14.89
C VAL A 887 -25.41 -2.30 -16.42
N PRO A 888 -25.48 -3.44 -17.13
CA PRO A 888 -25.71 -3.42 -18.57
C PRO A 888 -27.14 -2.95 -18.93
N GLY A 889 -28.12 -3.08 -18.03
CA GLY A 889 -29.47 -2.54 -18.24
C GLY A 889 -29.53 -1.01 -18.29
N GLY A 890 -28.64 -0.32 -17.55
CA GLY A 890 -28.51 1.14 -17.62
C GLY A 890 -28.03 1.63 -18.99
N HIS A 891 -27.38 0.79 -19.80
CA HIS A 891 -26.93 1.18 -21.14
C HIS A 891 -28.03 1.27 -22.19
N LEU A 892 -29.30 1.05 -21.80
CA LEU A 892 -30.45 1.22 -22.68
C LEU A 892 -30.76 2.71 -22.98
N THR A 893 -30.32 3.63 -22.13
CA THR A 893 -30.42 5.08 -22.35
C THR A 893 -29.09 5.77 -22.05
N SER A 894 -28.88 7.01 -22.51
CA SER A 894 -27.65 7.76 -22.22
C SER A 894 -27.56 8.19 -20.76
N ALA A 895 -28.63 8.73 -20.18
CA ALA A 895 -28.65 9.22 -18.79
C ALA A 895 -28.45 8.09 -17.76
N THR A 896 -29.00 6.90 -18.04
CA THR A 896 -28.88 5.77 -17.10
C THR A 896 -27.60 4.95 -17.31
N ALA A 897 -26.90 5.09 -18.44
CA ALA A 897 -25.66 4.39 -18.72
C ALA A 897 -24.55 4.80 -17.73
N GLU A 898 -24.42 6.11 -17.51
CA GLU A 898 -23.42 6.65 -16.59
C GLU A 898 -23.67 6.18 -15.15
N VAL A 899 -24.92 6.17 -14.69
CA VAL A 899 -25.30 5.66 -13.37
C VAL A 899 -25.03 4.16 -13.27
N GLY A 900 -25.37 3.40 -14.31
CA GLY A 900 -25.12 1.96 -14.41
C GLY A 900 -23.62 1.63 -14.32
N ASP A 901 -22.79 2.38 -15.04
CA ASP A 901 -21.33 2.25 -14.99
C ASP A 901 -20.81 2.57 -13.60
N ARG A 902 -21.20 3.71 -13.02
CA ARG A 902 -20.79 4.13 -11.66
C ARG A 902 -21.17 3.10 -10.59
N ALA A 903 -22.28 2.38 -10.76
CA ALA A 903 -22.71 1.33 -9.84
C ALA A 903 -21.86 0.04 -9.91
N SER A 904 -21.19 -0.23 -11.04
CA SER A 904 -20.49 -1.51 -11.26
C SER A 904 -19.42 -1.77 -10.21
N GLY A 905 -18.70 -0.73 -9.78
CA GLY A 905 -17.67 -0.82 -8.74
C GLY A 905 -18.18 -1.34 -7.40
N PHE A 906 -19.44 -1.06 -7.06
CA PHE A 906 -20.06 -1.53 -5.81
C PHE A 906 -20.57 -2.96 -5.95
N VAL A 907 -21.26 -3.25 -7.06
CA VAL A 907 -21.82 -4.57 -7.35
C VAL A 907 -20.72 -5.64 -7.41
N PHE A 908 -19.56 -5.32 -8.01
CA PHE A 908 -18.45 -6.25 -8.11
C PHE A 908 -17.83 -6.63 -6.77
N VAL A 909 -17.99 -5.84 -5.70
CA VAL A 909 -17.59 -6.24 -4.34
C VAL A 909 -18.42 -7.45 -3.89
N GLY A 910 -19.72 -7.45 -4.21
CA GLY A 910 -20.62 -8.57 -3.94
C GLY A 910 -20.28 -9.83 -4.74
N LEU A 911 -20.06 -9.66 -6.06
CA LEU A 911 -19.63 -10.75 -6.95
C LEU A 911 -18.30 -11.35 -6.49
N ALA A 912 -17.33 -10.50 -6.12
CA ALA A 912 -16.03 -10.91 -5.60
C ALA A 912 -16.17 -11.74 -4.31
N ALA A 913 -17.02 -11.32 -3.37
CA ALA A 913 -17.25 -12.05 -2.12
C ALA A 913 -17.84 -13.45 -2.37
N ALA A 914 -18.82 -13.54 -3.26
CA ALA A 914 -19.46 -14.81 -3.61
C ALA A 914 -18.50 -15.76 -4.36
N LEU A 915 -17.87 -15.29 -5.43
CA LEU A 915 -17.01 -16.11 -6.28
C LEU A 915 -15.69 -16.48 -5.59
N GLY A 916 -15.08 -15.55 -4.85
CA GLY A 916 -13.88 -15.82 -4.06
C GLY A 916 -14.12 -16.89 -2.98
N THR A 917 -15.27 -16.83 -2.30
CA THR A 917 -15.66 -17.84 -1.30
C THR A 917 -16.03 -19.16 -1.96
N TRP A 918 -16.77 -19.15 -3.07
CA TRP A 918 -17.16 -20.36 -3.81
C TRP A 918 -15.95 -21.12 -4.35
N TRP A 919 -14.95 -20.41 -4.88
CA TRP A 919 -13.73 -21.02 -5.40
C TRP A 919 -12.97 -21.80 -4.31
N TRP A 920 -13.01 -21.30 -3.08
CA TRP A 920 -12.34 -21.92 -1.93
C TRP A 920 -12.98 -23.24 -1.48
N LEU A 921 -14.31 -23.40 -1.60
CA LEU A 921 -15.03 -24.52 -0.99
C LEU A 921 -14.89 -25.87 -1.71
N ARG A 922 -14.15 -25.95 -2.83
CA ARG A 922 -14.09 -27.17 -3.66
C ARG A 922 -12.65 -27.50 -4.08
N GLU A 923 -12.28 -28.77 -3.99
CA GLU A 923 -11.06 -29.25 -4.63
C GLU A 923 -11.22 -29.22 -6.15
N ARG A 924 -10.31 -28.52 -6.85
CA ARG A 924 -10.39 -28.32 -8.30
C ARG A 924 -9.20 -28.97 -9.01
N ARG A 925 -9.49 -29.57 -10.18
CA ARG A 925 -8.50 -30.14 -11.09
C ARG A 925 -7.79 -29.01 -11.86
N ARG A 926 -6.59 -29.29 -12.41
CA ARG A 926 -5.80 -28.34 -13.21
C ARG A 926 -6.61 -27.73 -14.37
N ARG A 927 -7.41 -28.55 -15.09
CA ARG A 927 -8.27 -28.08 -16.18
C ARG A 927 -9.28 -27.01 -15.72
N THR A 928 -9.88 -27.18 -14.55
CA THR A 928 -10.81 -26.19 -13.99
C THR A 928 -10.12 -24.88 -13.62
N THR A 929 -8.88 -24.94 -13.11
CA THR A 929 -8.07 -23.73 -12.84
C THR A 929 -7.78 -22.95 -14.11
N VAL A 930 -7.39 -23.65 -15.18
CA VAL A 930 -7.12 -23.02 -16.49
C VAL A 930 -8.40 -22.43 -17.07
N ALA A 931 -9.51 -23.17 -17.06
CA ALA A 931 -10.80 -22.68 -17.54
C ALA A 931 -11.27 -21.44 -16.77
N PHE A 932 -11.13 -21.42 -15.44
CA PHE A 932 -11.49 -20.23 -14.65
C PHE A 932 -10.57 -19.04 -14.93
N GLY A 933 -9.25 -19.26 -15.01
CA GLY A 933 -8.29 -18.22 -15.37
C GLY A 933 -8.54 -17.62 -16.76
N ALA A 934 -8.89 -18.47 -17.74
CA ALA A 934 -9.30 -18.02 -19.07
C ALA A 934 -10.63 -17.26 -19.03
N ALA A 935 -11.65 -17.80 -18.36
CA ALA A 935 -12.97 -17.16 -18.24
C ALA A 935 -12.88 -15.79 -17.59
N ILE A 936 -12.16 -15.65 -16.46
CA ILE A 936 -12.00 -14.35 -15.80
C ILE A 936 -11.18 -13.36 -16.63
N THR A 937 -10.25 -13.84 -17.47
CA THR A 937 -9.52 -13.00 -18.41
C THR A 937 -10.46 -12.49 -19.52
N VAL A 938 -11.33 -13.33 -20.06
CA VAL A 938 -12.36 -12.90 -21.03
C VAL A 938 -13.33 -11.90 -20.40
N THR A 939 -13.80 -12.17 -19.17
CA THR A 939 -14.63 -11.22 -18.42
C THR A 939 -13.90 -9.89 -18.23
N PHE A 940 -12.62 -9.91 -17.81
CA PHE A 940 -11.81 -8.71 -17.67
C PHE A 940 -11.71 -7.92 -18.98
N LEU A 941 -11.32 -8.55 -20.09
CA LEU A 941 -11.18 -7.86 -21.38
C LEU A 941 -12.51 -7.29 -21.88
N GLY A 942 -13.62 -8.03 -21.77
CA GLY A 942 -14.92 -7.50 -22.16
C GLY A 942 -15.43 -6.41 -21.22
N SER A 943 -15.11 -6.48 -19.93
CA SER A 943 -15.37 -5.40 -18.97
C SER A 943 -14.55 -4.15 -19.27
N VAL A 944 -13.32 -4.31 -19.76
CA VAL A 944 -12.49 -3.19 -20.23
C VAL A 944 -13.19 -2.46 -21.38
N VAL A 945 -13.67 -3.19 -22.40
CA VAL A 945 -14.47 -2.61 -23.49
C VAL A 945 -15.72 -1.90 -22.98
N LEU A 946 -16.46 -2.55 -22.06
CA LEU A 946 -17.68 -1.99 -21.48
C LEU A 946 -17.41 -0.68 -20.73
N GLY A 947 -16.30 -0.59 -20.00
CA GLY A 947 -15.96 0.59 -19.21
C GLY A 947 -15.18 1.69 -19.96
N SER A 948 -14.56 1.37 -21.09
CA SER A 948 -13.78 2.33 -21.89
C SER A 948 -14.57 2.98 -23.02
N GLY A 949 -15.61 2.30 -23.52
CA GLY A 949 -16.23 2.65 -24.77
C GLY A 949 -15.34 2.32 -25.99
N PRO A 950 -15.45 3.07 -27.09
CA PRO A 950 -14.82 2.74 -28.38
C PRO A 950 -13.28 2.75 -28.31
N ALA A 951 -12.63 2.17 -29.32
CA ALA A 951 -11.17 2.05 -29.39
C ALA A 951 -10.44 3.41 -29.28
N SER A 952 -11.06 4.50 -29.74
CA SER A 952 -10.53 5.87 -29.60
C SER A 952 -10.33 6.31 -28.15
N GLY A 953 -11.14 5.82 -27.21
CA GLY A 953 -10.99 6.11 -25.79
C GLY A 953 -9.90 5.28 -25.09
N GLN A 954 -9.40 4.23 -25.74
CA GLN A 954 -8.49 3.23 -25.14
C GLN A 954 -7.01 3.53 -25.40
N LEU A 955 -6.70 4.24 -26.50
CA LEU A 955 -5.34 4.60 -26.91
C LEU A 955 -5.24 6.08 -27.34
N PRO A 956 -4.11 6.75 -27.07
CA PRO A 956 -3.86 8.10 -27.56
C PRO A 956 -3.72 8.13 -29.09
N GLY A 957 -3.79 9.32 -29.68
CA GLY A 957 -3.58 9.54 -31.11
C GLY A 957 -4.22 10.83 -31.63
N PRO A 958 -4.50 10.94 -32.95
CA PRO A 958 -5.02 12.15 -33.59
C PRO A 958 -6.26 12.76 -32.95
N TYR A 959 -6.41 14.07 -33.11
CA TYR A 959 -7.55 14.83 -32.61
C TYR A 959 -8.90 14.23 -33.02
N GLN A 960 -9.86 14.22 -32.09
CA GLN A 960 -11.27 13.91 -32.34
C GLN A 960 -12.15 14.93 -31.62
N VAL A 961 -13.30 15.25 -32.21
CA VAL A 961 -14.23 16.27 -31.69
C VAL A 961 -14.91 15.79 -30.41
N SER A 962 -14.76 16.55 -29.32
CA SER A 962 -15.39 16.29 -28.02
C SER A 962 -15.23 14.83 -27.55
N ALA A 963 -14.00 14.33 -27.57
CA ALA A 963 -13.61 12.95 -27.28
C ALA A 963 -12.68 12.86 -26.04
N ASP A 964 -12.86 13.78 -25.09
CA ASP A 964 -12.05 13.96 -23.87
C ASP A 964 -10.54 13.87 -24.15
N ALA A 965 -9.90 12.74 -23.83
CA ALA A 965 -8.46 12.54 -23.96
C ALA A 965 -7.93 12.70 -25.40
N ARG A 966 -8.78 12.53 -26.42
CA ARG A 966 -8.44 12.75 -27.83
C ARG A 966 -8.69 14.18 -28.31
N SER A 967 -9.28 15.02 -27.47
CA SER A 967 -9.45 16.46 -27.72
C SER A 967 -8.45 17.31 -26.94
N VAL A 968 -7.83 16.77 -25.89
CA VAL A 968 -6.70 17.39 -25.19
C VAL A 968 -5.44 17.21 -26.04
N ASP A 969 -5.18 18.18 -26.90
CA ASP A 969 -4.08 18.18 -27.86
C ASP A 969 -3.19 19.42 -27.71
N SER A 970 -2.10 19.49 -28.48
CA SER A 970 -1.14 20.60 -28.37
C SER A 970 -1.76 21.97 -28.66
N ALA A 971 -2.79 22.04 -29.52
CA ALA A 971 -3.46 23.31 -29.81
C ALA A 971 -4.30 23.80 -28.61
N ASN A 972 -5.08 22.91 -28.01
CA ASN A 972 -5.85 23.21 -26.80
C ASN A 972 -4.95 23.58 -25.61
N ILE A 973 -3.87 22.84 -25.40
CA ILE A 973 -2.89 23.10 -24.33
C ILE A 973 -2.22 24.47 -24.52
N ALA A 974 -1.77 24.77 -25.75
CA ALA A 974 -1.15 26.06 -26.04
C ALA A 974 -2.10 27.24 -25.85
N ALA A 975 -3.41 27.05 -26.06
CA ALA A 975 -4.42 28.06 -25.78
C ALA A 975 -4.56 28.28 -24.27
N ALA A 976 -4.72 27.22 -23.48
CA ALA A 976 -4.83 27.32 -22.02
C ALA A 976 -3.57 27.89 -21.35
N GLU A 977 -2.38 27.51 -21.82
CA GLU A 977 -1.11 28.10 -21.35
C GLU A 977 -1.03 29.60 -21.69
N TRP A 978 -1.54 30.01 -22.85
CA TRP A 978 -1.63 31.42 -23.20
C TRP A 978 -2.66 32.14 -22.33
N GLU A 979 -3.82 31.54 -22.05
CA GLU A 979 -4.84 32.12 -21.18
C GLU A 979 -4.31 32.35 -19.75
N ALA A 980 -3.56 31.39 -19.21
CA ALA A 980 -2.94 31.47 -17.87
C ALA A 980 -2.02 32.68 -17.68
N VAL A 981 -1.37 33.14 -18.75
CA VAL A 981 -0.39 34.23 -18.71
C VAL A 981 -0.96 35.53 -19.29
N GLY A 982 -1.83 35.41 -20.28
CA GLY A 982 -2.35 36.51 -21.09
C GLY A 982 -3.67 37.10 -20.60
N LEU A 983 -4.48 36.33 -19.87
CA LEU A 983 -5.77 36.78 -19.33
C LEU A 983 -5.69 37.00 -17.81
N PRO A 984 -6.48 37.94 -17.25
CA PRO A 984 -6.66 38.02 -15.82
C PRO A 984 -7.17 36.68 -15.23
N ALA A 985 -6.70 36.35 -14.02
CA ALA A 985 -7.24 35.23 -13.26
C ALA A 985 -8.74 35.45 -13.01
N ASP A 986 -9.51 34.36 -13.02
CA ASP A 986 -10.97 34.36 -12.80
C ASP A 986 -11.79 35.16 -13.82
N SER A 987 -11.20 35.59 -14.95
CA SER A 987 -11.94 36.12 -16.10
C SER A 987 -13.00 35.11 -16.55
N VAL A 988 -14.17 35.60 -16.92
CA VAL A 988 -15.30 34.74 -17.30
C VAL A 988 -15.19 34.34 -18.77
N VAL A 989 -15.09 33.04 -19.02
CA VAL A 989 -14.88 32.47 -20.36
C VAL A 989 -15.95 31.47 -20.75
N TYR A 990 -16.10 31.25 -22.05
CA TYR A 990 -16.99 30.24 -22.61
C TYR A 990 -16.31 29.54 -23.77
N GLY A 991 -16.43 28.22 -23.84
CA GLY A 991 -15.82 27.40 -24.87
C GLY A 991 -16.54 26.07 -24.99
N ASP A 992 -16.08 25.23 -25.91
CA ASP A 992 -16.55 23.85 -25.97
C ASP A 992 -16.10 23.04 -24.74
N ARG A 993 -16.58 21.79 -24.68
CA ARG A 993 -16.32 20.88 -23.57
C ARG A 993 -14.87 20.83 -23.14
N VAL A 994 -13.89 20.76 -24.05
CA VAL A 994 -12.48 20.57 -23.67
C VAL A 994 -11.77 21.89 -23.46
N SER A 995 -11.99 22.87 -24.34
CA SER A 995 -11.44 24.22 -24.18
C SER A 995 -11.84 24.83 -22.84
N GLY A 996 -13.12 24.71 -22.45
CA GLY A 996 -13.63 25.21 -21.18
C GLY A 996 -13.07 24.50 -19.95
N LEU A 997 -12.73 23.21 -20.04
CA LEU A 997 -12.09 22.47 -18.94
C LEU A 997 -10.65 22.93 -18.72
N LEU A 998 -9.89 23.09 -19.81
CA LEU A 998 -8.50 23.52 -19.76
C LEU A 998 -8.39 24.97 -19.32
N ALA A 999 -9.27 25.86 -19.81
CA ALA A 999 -9.32 27.25 -19.37
C ALA A 999 -9.52 27.36 -17.85
N ALA A 1000 -10.35 26.49 -17.25
CA ALA A 1000 -10.54 26.48 -15.80
C ALA A 1000 -9.37 25.83 -15.04
N ALA A 1001 -9.01 24.60 -15.41
CA ALA A 1001 -8.04 23.80 -14.66
C ALA A 1001 -6.59 24.28 -14.81
N ASP A 1002 -6.20 24.66 -16.04
CA ASP A 1002 -4.82 25.04 -16.39
C ASP A 1002 -4.71 26.55 -16.65
N GLY A 1003 -5.72 27.16 -17.28
CA GLY A 1003 -5.78 28.60 -17.57
C GLY A 1003 -6.10 29.47 -16.33
N GLY A 1004 -6.85 28.93 -15.37
CA GLY A 1004 -7.28 29.65 -14.18
C GLY A 1004 -8.45 30.63 -14.39
N GLN A 1005 -9.21 30.48 -15.48
CA GLN A 1005 -10.42 31.25 -15.77
C GLN A 1005 -11.68 30.58 -15.19
N ARG A 1006 -12.80 31.31 -15.19
CA ARG A 1006 -14.11 30.79 -14.79
C ARG A 1006 -14.95 30.48 -16.01
N THR A 1007 -15.14 29.20 -16.30
CA THR A 1007 -15.95 28.75 -17.44
C THR A 1007 -17.43 28.80 -17.10
N VAL A 1008 -18.24 29.40 -17.97
CA VAL A 1008 -19.70 29.39 -17.86
C VAL A 1008 -20.24 28.06 -18.36
N LEU A 1009 -20.99 27.34 -17.51
CA LEU A 1009 -21.72 26.13 -17.88
C LEU A 1009 -23.16 26.22 -17.35
N HIS A 1010 -24.09 25.56 -18.04
CA HIS A 1010 -25.48 25.43 -17.65
C HIS A 1010 -25.59 24.71 -16.30
N VAL A 1011 -24.79 23.66 -16.06
CA VAL A 1011 -24.78 22.94 -14.78
C VAL A 1011 -24.45 23.83 -13.57
N SER A 1012 -23.73 24.94 -13.77
CA SER A 1012 -23.33 25.86 -12.70
C SER A 1012 -24.12 27.15 -12.64
N THR A 1013 -24.52 27.70 -13.79
CA THR A 1013 -25.18 29.02 -13.88
C THR A 1013 -26.68 28.93 -14.15
N GLY A 1014 -27.18 27.77 -14.60
CA GLY A 1014 -28.54 27.61 -15.12
C GLY A 1014 -28.79 28.33 -16.45
N LEU A 1015 -27.74 28.89 -17.07
CA LEU A 1015 -27.81 29.58 -18.36
C LEU A 1015 -27.29 28.65 -19.46
N ASP A 1016 -28.12 28.41 -20.48
CA ASP A 1016 -27.63 27.81 -21.72
C ASP A 1016 -27.07 28.91 -22.65
N VAL A 1017 -25.75 28.91 -22.82
CA VAL A 1017 -25.01 29.87 -23.66
C VAL A 1017 -24.52 29.22 -24.96
N SER A 1018 -24.83 27.93 -25.17
CA SER A 1018 -24.31 27.12 -26.28
C SER A 1018 -24.73 27.62 -27.65
N ARG A 1019 -25.83 28.37 -27.72
CA ARG A 1019 -26.25 29.10 -28.92
C ARG A 1019 -25.12 29.92 -29.52
N LEU A 1020 -24.28 30.55 -28.70
CA LEU A 1020 -23.14 31.36 -29.19
C LEU A 1020 -22.28 30.55 -30.15
N LEU A 1021 -21.83 29.35 -29.77
CA LEU A 1021 -20.98 28.52 -30.61
C LEU A 1021 -21.77 27.78 -31.71
N LEU A 1022 -23.00 27.34 -31.38
CA LEU A 1022 -23.71 26.34 -32.17
C LEU A 1022 -24.72 26.90 -33.17
N ALA A 1023 -25.22 28.13 -33.00
CA ALA A 1023 -26.16 28.74 -33.92
C ALA A 1023 -25.46 29.32 -35.16
N PRO A 1024 -26.07 29.26 -36.36
CA PRO A 1024 -25.43 29.68 -37.60
C PRO A 1024 -25.24 31.20 -37.72
N THR A 1025 -26.01 32.00 -36.99
CA THR A 1025 -26.01 33.47 -37.08
C THR A 1025 -25.85 34.11 -35.72
N PHE A 1026 -25.24 35.30 -35.70
CA PHE A 1026 -25.10 36.13 -34.50
C PHE A 1026 -26.23 37.14 -34.44
N THR A 1027 -26.99 37.20 -33.34
CA THR A 1027 -28.19 38.03 -33.19
C THR A 1027 -28.15 38.89 -31.92
N THR A 1028 -29.15 39.75 -31.73
CA THR A 1028 -29.32 40.52 -30.48
C THR A 1028 -29.58 39.64 -29.25
N GLU A 1029 -30.09 38.42 -29.43
CA GLU A 1029 -30.24 37.42 -28.36
C GLU A 1029 -28.87 37.00 -27.83
N ASP A 1030 -27.88 36.83 -28.71
CA ASP A 1030 -26.51 36.48 -28.35
C ASP A 1030 -25.85 37.59 -27.52
N ILE A 1031 -26.07 38.86 -27.86
CA ILE A 1031 -25.60 40.00 -27.06
C ILE A 1031 -26.24 39.99 -25.67
N ALA A 1032 -27.56 39.72 -25.59
CA ALA A 1032 -28.25 39.63 -24.31
C ALA A 1032 -27.71 38.47 -23.45
N LEU A 1033 -27.37 37.33 -24.06
CA LEU A 1033 -26.74 36.20 -23.38
C LEU A 1033 -25.33 36.55 -22.87
N ILE A 1034 -24.50 37.21 -23.69
CA ILE A 1034 -23.15 37.68 -23.30
C ILE A 1034 -23.23 38.59 -22.08
N LYS A 1035 -24.17 39.54 -22.06
CA LYS A 1035 -24.40 40.44 -20.92
C LYS A 1035 -24.91 39.69 -19.69
N LYS A 1036 -25.86 38.76 -19.87
CA LYS A 1036 -26.46 38.00 -18.77
C LYS A 1036 -25.48 37.03 -18.11
N ALA A 1037 -24.63 36.40 -18.91
CA ALA A 1037 -23.59 35.49 -18.45
C ALA A 1037 -22.35 36.22 -17.93
N ASP A 1038 -22.29 37.55 -18.07
CA ASP A 1038 -21.11 38.36 -17.84
C ASP A 1038 -19.89 37.71 -18.50
N LEU A 1039 -19.93 37.51 -19.83
CA LEU A 1039 -18.90 36.78 -20.59
C LEU A 1039 -17.80 37.71 -21.12
N GLU A 1040 -16.53 37.48 -20.75
CA GLU A 1040 -15.40 38.33 -21.15
C GLU A 1040 -14.75 37.82 -22.43
N TYR A 1041 -14.52 36.51 -22.49
CA TYR A 1041 -13.84 35.88 -23.62
C TYR A 1041 -14.60 34.66 -24.13
N LEU A 1042 -14.52 34.43 -25.43
CA LEU A 1042 -15.08 33.28 -26.10
C LEU A 1042 -13.98 32.49 -26.79
N ILE A 1043 -13.89 31.21 -26.45
CA ILE A 1043 -12.94 30.25 -27.02
C ILE A 1043 -13.68 29.47 -28.11
N VAL A 1044 -13.19 29.56 -29.33
CA VAL A 1044 -13.77 28.92 -30.51
C VAL A 1044 -12.77 27.91 -31.05
N ASP A 1045 -13.05 26.62 -30.90
CA ASP A 1045 -12.34 25.57 -31.63
C ASP A 1045 -12.99 25.40 -33.01
N GLU A 1046 -12.30 25.77 -34.08
CA GLU A 1046 -12.83 25.69 -35.45
C GLU A 1046 -13.01 24.23 -35.91
N ARG A 1047 -12.32 23.29 -35.25
CA ARG A 1047 -12.35 21.87 -35.60
C ARG A 1047 -13.64 21.18 -35.17
N LEU A 1048 -14.50 21.84 -34.37
CA LEU A 1048 -15.86 21.35 -34.11
C LEU A 1048 -16.69 21.22 -35.40
N SER A 1049 -16.26 21.86 -36.49
CA SER A 1049 -16.87 21.70 -37.81
C SER A 1049 -16.47 20.42 -38.57
N THR A 1050 -15.48 19.67 -38.07
CA THR A 1050 -14.89 18.53 -38.78
C THR A 1050 -15.57 17.19 -38.50
N GLY A 1051 -16.41 17.11 -37.47
CA GLY A 1051 -17.04 15.85 -37.06
C GLY A 1051 -18.10 16.05 -35.99
N LEU A 1052 -18.88 15.00 -35.74
CA LEU A 1052 -19.85 14.95 -34.64
C LEU A 1052 -19.12 14.72 -33.30
N PRO A 1053 -19.70 15.17 -32.17
CA PRO A 1053 -19.08 15.01 -30.86
C PRO A 1053 -19.10 13.54 -30.45
N HIS A 1054 -18.01 13.04 -29.89
CA HIS A 1054 -17.91 11.65 -29.40
C HIS A 1054 -18.57 11.46 -28.01
N GLN A 1055 -18.70 12.53 -27.21
CA GLN A 1055 -19.37 12.53 -25.90
C GLN A 1055 -20.82 13.06 -25.96
N GLN A 1056 -21.56 12.76 -27.04
CA GLN A 1056 -22.96 13.15 -27.30
C GLN A 1056 -23.22 14.63 -27.59
N PHE A 1057 -22.50 15.54 -26.93
CA PHE A 1057 -22.67 16.99 -27.05
C PHE A 1057 -21.31 17.69 -27.25
N TYR A 1058 -21.33 18.89 -27.83
CA TYR A 1058 -20.12 19.70 -28.01
C TYR A 1058 -19.68 20.38 -26.71
N ILE A 1059 -20.64 20.79 -25.89
CA ILE A 1059 -20.40 21.56 -24.65
C ILE A 1059 -20.95 20.77 -23.44
N GLU A 1060 -22.27 20.65 -23.32
CA GLU A 1060 -22.96 19.92 -22.24
C GLU A 1060 -24.36 19.47 -22.66
N SER A 1061 -25.00 18.60 -21.86
CA SER A 1061 -26.35 18.13 -22.14
C SER A 1061 -27.36 19.28 -22.08
N GLY A 1062 -28.28 19.31 -23.06
CA GLY A 1062 -29.24 20.41 -23.20
C GLY A 1062 -28.77 21.58 -24.06
N GLU A 1063 -27.66 21.43 -24.80
CA GLU A 1063 -27.15 22.45 -25.71
C GLU A 1063 -28.09 22.77 -26.90
N TYR A 1064 -27.85 23.92 -27.53
CA TYR A 1064 -28.61 24.46 -28.65
C TYR A 1064 -28.62 23.49 -29.84
N GLY A 1065 -29.82 23.19 -30.32
CA GLY A 1065 -30.06 22.19 -31.37
C GLY A 1065 -30.30 20.77 -30.83
N GLY A 1066 -30.13 20.55 -29.53
CA GLY A 1066 -30.46 19.31 -28.82
C GLY A 1066 -29.49 18.15 -29.08
N ASP A 1067 -29.70 17.07 -28.32
CA ASP A 1067 -28.85 15.88 -28.28
C ASP A 1067 -28.91 15.01 -29.56
N ASP A 1068 -29.83 15.28 -30.49
CA ASP A 1068 -30.09 14.48 -31.71
C ASP A 1068 -29.38 14.99 -32.97
N ARG A 1069 -28.33 15.79 -32.80
CA ARG A 1069 -27.61 16.44 -33.90
C ARG A 1069 -26.95 15.40 -34.83
N ARG A 1070 -27.21 15.52 -36.14
CA ARG A 1070 -26.71 14.58 -37.18
C ARG A 1070 -25.67 15.16 -38.13
N VAL A 1071 -25.41 16.47 -38.03
CA VAL A 1071 -24.45 17.18 -38.88
C VAL A 1071 -23.51 17.98 -37.97
N PRO A 1072 -22.20 18.08 -38.31
CA PRO A 1072 -21.27 18.92 -37.56
C PRO A 1072 -21.69 20.39 -37.49
N VAL A 1073 -21.11 21.14 -36.54
CA VAL A 1073 -21.26 22.60 -36.51
C VAL A 1073 -20.78 23.18 -37.85
N SER A 1074 -21.48 24.15 -38.44
CA SER A 1074 -20.98 24.74 -39.67
C SER A 1074 -19.75 25.60 -39.40
N ALA A 1075 -18.75 25.56 -40.28
CA ALA A 1075 -17.56 26.42 -40.15
C ALA A 1075 -17.94 27.91 -40.11
N ALA A 1076 -19.00 28.31 -40.82
CA ALA A 1076 -19.55 29.66 -40.78
C ALA A 1076 -20.08 30.05 -39.38
N ALA A 1077 -20.67 29.12 -38.63
CA ALA A 1077 -21.13 29.37 -37.27
C ALA A 1077 -19.96 29.68 -36.32
N LEU A 1078 -18.80 29.06 -36.54
CA LEU A 1078 -17.60 29.26 -35.72
C LEU A 1078 -16.84 30.53 -36.13
N ALA A 1079 -16.82 30.86 -37.42
CA ALA A 1079 -16.12 32.05 -37.95
C ALA A 1079 -16.88 33.38 -37.79
N LYS A 1080 -18.18 33.35 -37.46
CA LYS A 1080 -19.05 34.55 -37.50
C LYS A 1080 -18.61 35.71 -36.61
N PHE A 1081 -17.88 35.43 -35.53
CA PHE A 1081 -17.47 36.43 -34.53
C PHE A 1081 -16.47 37.46 -35.07
N ALA A 1082 -15.66 37.08 -36.06
CA ALA A 1082 -14.70 37.99 -36.68
C ALA A 1082 -15.36 39.19 -37.38
N ALA A 1083 -16.65 39.08 -37.73
CA ALA A 1083 -17.42 40.13 -38.38
C ALA A 1083 -18.26 40.98 -37.40
N VAL A 1084 -18.26 40.67 -36.10
CA VAL A 1084 -19.09 41.36 -35.10
C VAL A 1084 -18.40 42.63 -34.60
N PRO A 1085 -18.99 43.83 -34.79
CA PRO A 1085 -18.41 45.07 -34.26
C PRO A 1085 -18.27 45.03 -32.74
N GLY A 1086 -17.10 45.42 -32.21
CA GLY A 1086 -16.82 45.39 -30.77
C GLY A 1086 -16.25 44.07 -30.25
N VAL A 1087 -16.12 43.05 -31.11
CA VAL A 1087 -15.39 41.81 -30.81
C VAL A 1087 -13.99 41.89 -31.41
N THR A 1088 -12.97 41.50 -30.63
CA THR A 1088 -11.59 41.47 -31.13
C THR A 1088 -10.97 40.09 -30.94
N ARG A 1089 -10.20 39.65 -31.93
CA ARG A 1089 -9.45 38.39 -31.86
C ARG A 1089 -8.13 38.63 -31.11
N VAL A 1090 -7.95 37.95 -29.99
CA VAL A 1090 -6.79 38.13 -29.09
C VAL A 1090 -5.80 36.97 -29.14
N TYR A 1091 -6.25 35.79 -29.57
CA TYR A 1091 -5.42 34.60 -29.78
C TYR A 1091 -5.89 33.84 -31.01
N ASP A 1092 -4.95 33.24 -31.74
CA ASP A 1092 -5.21 32.38 -32.89
C ASP A 1092 -4.01 31.45 -33.10
N ASN A 1093 -4.23 30.14 -33.03
CA ASN A 1093 -3.22 29.13 -33.35
C ASN A 1093 -3.58 28.28 -34.58
N GLY A 1094 -4.55 28.73 -35.38
CA GLY A 1094 -5.07 28.06 -36.58
C GLY A 1094 -6.04 26.91 -36.31
N SER A 1095 -6.22 26.49 -35.06
CA SER A 1095 -7.27 25.54 -34.64
C SER A 1095 -8.24 26.16 -33.66
N LEU A 1096 -7.72 26.92 -32.69
CA LEU A 1096 -8.49 27.67 -31.71
C LEU A 1096 -8.29 29.16 -31.91
N VAL A 1097 -9.39 29.90 -31.72
CA VAL A 1097 -9.44 31.35 -31.75
C VAL A 1097 -10.09 31.84 -30.46
N ILE A 1098 -9.44 32.77 -29.76
CA ILE A 1098 -10.02 33.42 -28.57
C ILE A 1098 -10.42 34.84 -28.93
N TYR A 1099 -11.67 35.17 -28.65
CA TYR A 1099 -12.26 36.48 -28.88
C TYR A 1099 -12.49 37.21 -27.56
N ASP A 1100 -12.11 38.47 -27.49
CA ASP A 1100 -12.51 39.41 -26.44
C ASP A 1100 -13.88 40.01 -26.78
N LEU A 1101 -14.84 39.78 -25.88
CA LEU A 1101 -16.24 40.19 -26.00
C LEU A 1101 -16.58 41.41 -25.15
N ARG A 1102 -15.62 42.00 -24.44
CA ARG A 1102 -15.88 43.09 -23.48
C ARG A 1102 -16.47 44.34 -24.14
N GLY A 1103 -16.22 44.56 -25.43
CA GLY A 1103 -16.84 45.64 -26.22
C GLY A 1103 -18.34 45.48 -26.47
N LEU A 1104 -18.91 44.29 -26.21
CA LEU A 1104 -20.35 44.00 -26.36
C LEU A 1104 -21.13 44.08 -25.03
N ARG A 1105 -20.43 44.23 -23.90
CA ARG A 1105 -21.01 44.20 -22.55
C ARG A 1105 -21.85 45.42 -22.22
#